data_AF-A0A3Q2PW01-F1
#
_entry.id   AF-A0A3Q2PW01-F1
#
_cell.length_a   1.000
_cell.length_b   1.000
_cell.length_c   1.000
_cell.angle_alpha   90.00
_cell.angle_beta   90.00
_cell.angle_gamma   90.00
#
_symmetry.space_group_name_H-M   'P 1'
#
loop_
_entity.id
_entity.type
_entity.pdbx_description
1 polymer ?
#
loop_
_entity_poly.entity_id
_entity_poly.type
_entity_poly.pdbx_seq_one_letter_code
_entity_poly.pdbx_strand_id
1 'polypeptide(L)'
;MNMLQDVYASMSEEQRAEVFTWAKEQVLQNNFSCTTRPSSGPRSTMLKPCSSAVKWLDFETLTMMGPFLSSSKPNDLDSSPTDTLCGFVLSGQLKSNRTTKMNPSLGKTFLQKIQKCPKFSENVDKLGPLACYYDATGLNSDSSKKLLSQLDDCDGPTISQLKKRLVNSVLVGSSKAKDLRDLGTSVTLLSPKQLSEVSAENLKAVFQNLESNVKWSRSQLRTLVKKQLGENKCDGLSGQQLMELQSIAAGLPSCALKNVKPRDVLNDTETLKTISKQMRKGQLKAMLETLSGEVPPSELVRKLAGPLLRSVSLRNLAKANITSLDEVENKTWSLPQAAYLAKKMHDLKKLQYRRLNSVLQGLTCEMMDEVNGSSVMDMAQSITETPQWLSKVQAQCAARRFFKALEKERTDYFQNITVPELDRIPTMLLLHLPPSAVKQLPDSVCQVFLDMMETANLTSLPPRAPSRAALTERALLCLPNGGNMSTLTSSDVSRLGPLLCELKPSTLPLMAPEVLDFSLRAMASCDHIPQPHRAELIRLVKQVFGNLSDWPAETLESVGPLVLLDDTVASTLPNKPWMKDVLVFLKPRLTQISDALKKKIFDLTVVAAAAASSPARKRRAVAGDSSSNLTEPTQAVIEELGLNNVFWTPTKLQQMSSSTFLATLDVLGSVPGYSSDQLRVLYKKAVEAFGPVLRMNETVVVQLGCIMQSFSNSELEMLPLSLDGLDDVAACGWNHSQLSSVWKGVAKYNNLTAPLLGSAEMVQLGLVVCGLNSSEIGQLRVAAFSDAVGSMDGLQCPAEVLRQLKDVAVSAFGVPSNWTQAQVSDLNYIIAGLNATEMASLSPSVFPFISKSCIPQIAPENFAALSVTQLAALGPDNAAMVTGDQRGALTELQLSVLERATTGAQEEQTQAQPTKSGAPVMTLEGLATFVKPALFLLIGFLLL
;
A
#
# COMPACT_ATOMS: atom_id res chain seq x y z
N MET A 1 -4.19 -17.60 30.58
CA MET A 1 -4.84 -16.50 29.81
C MET A 1 -4.09 -15.18 29.90
N ASN A 2 -3.76 -14.64 31.08
CA ASN A 2 -3.03 -13.36 31.18
C ASN A 2 -1.75 -13.30 30.31
N MET A 3 -0.89 -14.33 30.38
CA MET A 3 0.30 -14.44 29.52
C MET A 3 -0.02 -14.44 28.01
N LEU A 4 -1.16 -15.00 27.60
CA LEU A 4 -1.60 -15.00 26.20
C LEU A 4 -2.15 -13.64 25.77
N GLN A 5 -2.73 -12.87 26.70
CA GLN A 5 -3.17 -11.50 26.44
C GLN A 5 -1.97 -10.58 26.18
N ASP A 6 -0.85 -10.78 26.90
CA ASP A 6 0.38 -10.00 26.72
C ASP A 6 0.97 -10.13 25.30
N VAL A 7 0.75 -11.28 24.64
CA VAL A 7 1.22 -11.57 23.28
C VAL A 7 0.11 -11.49 22.22
N TYR A 8 -1.10 -11.03 22.57
CA TYR A 8 -2.24 -10.95 21.63
C TYR A 8 -1.89 -10.17 20.36
N ALA A 9 -1.17 -9.06 20.51
CA ALA A 9 -0.80 -8.18 19.41
C ALA A 9 0.13 -8.84 18.38
N SER A 10 0.95 -9.82 18.79
CA SER A 10 1.86 -10.56 17.90
C SER A 10 1.24 -11.83 17.28
N MET A 11 0.06 -12.25 17.73
CA MET A 11 -0.63 -13.42 17.19
C MET A 11 -1.35 -13.12 15.87
N SER A 12 -1.39 -14.10 14.97
CA SER A 12 -2.27 -14.08 13.78
C SER A 12 -3.74 -14.17 14.16
N GLU A 13 -4.65 -13.89 13.22
CA GLU A 13 -6.09 -14.01 13.47
C GLU A 13 -6.50 -15.47 13.74
N GLU A 14 -5.86 -16.42 13.07
CA GLU A 14 -6.06 -17.86 13.26
C GLU A 14 -5.62 -18.28 14.65
N GLN A 15 -4.41 -17.87 15.08
CA GLN A 15 -3.91 -18.14 16.43
C GLN A 15 -4.83 -17.55 17.50
N ARG A 16 -5.36 -16.33 17.30
CA ARG A 16 -6.34 -15.73 18.22
C ARG A 16 -7.63 -16.54 18.29
N ALA A 17 -8.12 -17.03 17.15
CA ALA A 17 -9.33 -17.86 17.08
C ALA A 17 -9.12 -19.25 17.73
N GLU A 18 -7.93 -19.84 17.57
CA GLU A 18 -7.56 -21.09 18.24
C GLU A 18 -7.49 -20.90 19.76
N VAL A 19 -6.86 -19.83 20.25
CA VAL A 19 -6.80 -19.51 21.68
C VAL A 19 -8.19 -19.32 22.25
N PHE A 20 -9.07 -18.58 21.56
CA PHE A 20 -10.46 -18.42 21.97
C PHE A 20 -11.18 -19.78 22.05
N THR A 21 -11.06 -20.60 21.01
CA THR A 21 -11.68 -21.92 20.95
C THR A 21 -11.17 -22.85 22.04
N TRP A 22 -9.86 -22.85 22.29
CA TRP A 22 -9.24 -23.60 23.38
C TRP A 22 -9.77 -23.15 24.75
N ALA A 23 -9.80 -21.83 25.01
CA ALA A 23 -10.28 -21.29 26.26
C ALA A 23 -11.75 -21.63 26.51
N LYS A 24 -12.59 -21.54 25.47
CA LYS A 24 -14.00 -21.96 25.52
C LYS A 24 -14.13 -23.44 25.92
N GLU A 25 -13.36 -24.32 25.29
CA GLU A 25 -13.39 -25.75 25.63
C GLU A 25 -12.93 -26.00 27.07
N GLN A 26 -11.88 -25.33 27.55
CA GLN A 26 -11.44 -25.48 28.94
C GLN A 26 -12.53 -25.07 29.94
N VAL A 27 -13.23 -23.96 29.69
CA VAL A 27 -14.34 -23.51 30.55
C VAL A 27 -15.48 -24.52 30.54
N LEU A 28 -15.88 -25.01 29.36
CA LEU A 28 -16.98 -25.97 29.23
C LEU A 28 -16.66 -27.31 29.90
N GLN A 29 -15.43 -27.80 29.76
CA GLN A 29 -15.01 -29.06 30.37
C GLN A 29 -14.92 -28.95 31.89
N ASN A 30 -14.26 -27.91 32.39
CA ASN A 30 -13.98 -27.77 33.83
C ASN A 30 -15.22 -27.36 34.63
N ASN A 31 -16.06 -26.48 34.09
CA ASN A 31 -17.18 -25.90 34.85
C ASN A 31 -18.52 -26.58 34.54
N PHE A 32 -18.67 -27.21 33.37
CA PHE A 32 -19.94 -27.79 32.92
C PHE A 32 -19.85 -29.27 32.53
N SER A 33 -18.66 -29.89 32.58
CA SER A 33 -18.44 -31.30 32.25
C SER A 33 -19.00 -31.69 30.86
N CYS A 34 -18.88 -30.78 29.89
CA CYS A 34 -19.33 -30.99 28.51
C CYS A 34 -18.30 -30.46 27.51
N THR A 35 -18.45 -30.81 26.23
CA THR A 35 -17.55 -30.35 25.15
C THR A 35 -18.34 -29.96 23.89
N THR A 36 -17.80 -29.04 23.09
CA THR A 36 -18.31 -28.77 21.73
C THR A 36 -17.51 -29.48 20.65
N ARG A 37 -16.45 -30.22 21.02
CA ARG A 37 -15.67 -31.02 20.07
C ARG A 37 -16.48 -32.24 19.61
N PRO A 38 -16.42 -32.61 18.32
CA PRO A 38 -16.99 -33.86 17.84
C PRO A 38 -16.30 -35.06 18.51
N SER A 39 -17.06 -36.15 18.70
CA SER A 39 -16.60 -37.41 19.29
C SER A 39 -15.47 -38.03 18.45
N SER A 40 -14.22 -37.93 18.91
CA SER A 40 -13.07 -38.56 18.27
C SER A 40 -12.88 -40.01 18.73
N GLY A 41 -13.65 -40.91 18.13
CA GLY A 41 -13.40 -42.36 18.15
C GLY A 41 -13.68 -43.12 19.46
N PRO A 42 -13.54 -44.46 19.47
CA PRO A 42 -14.14 -45.35 20.47
C PRO A 42 -13.47 -45.35 21.85
N ARG A 43 -12.39 -44.59 22.06
CA ARG A 43 -11.56 -44.64 23.28
C ARG A 43 -11.39 -43.30 24.01
N SER A 44 -12.05 -42.22 23.59
CA SER A 44 -12.06 -40.97 24.36
C SER A 44 -13.08 -41.07 25.51
N THR A 45 -12.68 -40.66 26.72
CA THR A 45 -13.60 -40.44 27.86
C THR A 45 -14.77 -39.57 27.40
N MET A 46 -16.00 -40.10 27.48
CA MET A 46 -17.21 -39.51 26.90
C MET A 46 -17.71 -38.31 27.69
N LEU A 47 -17.14 -37.13 27.44
CA LEU A 47 -17.83 -35.88 27.78
C LEU A 47 -19.03 -35.71 26.84
N LYS A 48 -20.19 -35.39 27.41
CA LYS A 48 -21.42 -35.19 26.62
C LYS A 48 -21.31 -33.90 25.80
N PRO A 49 -21.96 -33.83 24.62
CA PRO A 49 -22.12 -32.57 23.90
C PRO A 49 -22.80 -31.53 24.78
N CYS A 50 -22.28 -30.30 24.79
CA CYS A 50 -22.90 -29.21 25.55
C CYS A 50 -24.30 -28.88 25.02
N SER A 51 -25.25 -28.66 25.93
CA SER A 51 -26.55 -28.09 25.57
C SER A 51 -26.39 -26.65 25.10
N SER A 52 -27.17 -26.23 24.10
CA SER A 52 -27.21 -24.84 23.63
C SER A 52 -27.69 -23.84 24.70
N ALA A 53 -28.30 -24.33 25.78
CA ALA A 53 -28.75 -23.51 26.91
C ALA A 53 -27.64 -23.14 27.91
N VAL A 54 -26.45 -23.74 27.81
CA VAL A 54 -25.36 -23.52 28.77
C VAL A 54 -24.89 -22.06 28.73
N LYS A 55 -24.93 -21.39 29.90
CA LYS A 55 -24.45 -20.02 30.08
C LYS A 55 -23.02 -20.01 30.61
N TRP A 56 -22.07 -20.31 29.72
CA TRP A 56 -20.67 -20.45 30.08
C TRP A 56 -19.88 -19.14 30.09
N LEU A 57 -20.41 -18.06 29.48
CA LEU A 57 -19.80 -16.73 29.51
C LEU A 57 -20.31 -15.95 30.70
N ASP A 58 -19.75 -16.20 31.88
CA ASP A 58 -19.95 -15.37 33.07
C ASP A 58 -18.97 -14.18 33.11
N PHE A 59 -19.08 -13.34 34.14
CA PHE A 59 -18.26 -12.13 34.26
C PHE A 59 -16.75 -12.45 34.36
N GLU A 60 -16.39 -13.48 35.11
CA GLU A 60 -15.00 -13.92 35.27
C GLU A 60 -14.44 -14.43 33.94
N THR A 61 -15.22 -15.24 33.21
CA THR A 61 -14.85 -15.76 31.90
C THR A 61 -14.68 -14.65 30.87
N LEU A 62 -15.59 -13.67 30.84
CA LEU A 62 -15.47 -12.49 29.96
C LEU A 62 -14.20 -11.69 30.27
N THR A 63 -13.91 -11.47 31.55
CA THR A 63 -12.68 -10.79 32.01
C THR A 63 -11.43 -11.57 31.60
N MET A 64 -11.44 -12.89 31.79
CA MET A 64 -10.35 -13.80 31.45
C MET A 64 -10.10 -13.86 29.94
N MET A 65 -11.16 -13.82 29.11
CA MET A 65 -11.04 -13.83 27.66
C MET A 65 -10.50 -12.50 27.11
N GLY A 66 -10.90 -11.37 27.70
CA GLY A 66 -10.37 -10.05 27.36
C GLY A 66 -10.41 -9.78 25.85
N PRO A 67 -9.28 -9.46 25.19
CA PRO A 67 -9.25 -9.14 23.76
C PRO A 67 -9.62 -10.33 22.86
N PHE A 68 -9.50 -11.58 23.31
CA PHE A 68 -9.88 -12.76 22.52
C PHE A 68 -11.39 -12.86 22.27
N LEU A 69 -12.22 -12.08 22.98
CA LEU A 69 -13.64 -11.95 22.67
C LEU A 69 -13.91 -11.45 21.25
N SER A 70 -12.95 -10.78 20.60
CA SER A 70 -13.06 -10.40 19.19
C SER A 70 -13.11 -11.57 18.23
N SER A 71 -12.63 -12.75 18.65
CA SER A 71 -12.64 -14.00 17.87
C SER A 71 -13.87 -14.88 18.16
N SER A 72 -14.79 -14.41 19.00
CA SER A 72 -16.04 -15.13 19.28
C SER A 72 -17.02 -15.11 18.11
N LYS A 73 -17.94 -16.08 18.07
CA LYS A 73 -19.05 -16.07 17.12
C LYS A 73 -20.22 -15.27 17.70
N PRO A 74 -21.08 -14.64 16.87
CA PRO A 74 -22.27 -13.93 17.36
C PRO A 74 -23.14 -14.75 18.33
N ASN A 75 -23.30 -16.05 18.06
CA ASN A 75 -24.08 -16.97 18.89
C ASN A 75 -23.41 -17.28 20.25
N ASP A 76 -22.09 -17.13 20.38
CA ASP A 76 -21.43 -17.32 21.68
C ASP A 76 -21.93 -16.29 22.69
N LEU A 77 -22.28 -15.07 22.24
CA LEU A 77 -22.86 -14.03 23.08
C LEU A 77 -24.25 -14.37 23.63
N ASP A 78 -24.92 -15.39 23.10
CA ASP A 78 -26.17 -15.91 23.68
C ASP A 78 -25.90 -16.72 24.96
N SER A 79 -24.67 -17.20 25.15
CA SER A 79 -24.24 -17.92 26.35
C SER A 79 -23.88 -17.03 27.55
N SER A 80 -24.14 -15.72 27.48
CA SER A 80 -24.05 -14.81 28.63
C SER A 80 -25.41 -14.20 28.96
N PRO A 81 -25.77 -14.06 30.25
CA PRO A 81 -26.88 -13.21 30.67
C PRO A 81 -26.64 -11.75 30.23
N THR A 82 -27.71 -11.02 29.88
CA THR A 82 -27.62 -9.62 29.44
C THR A 82 -27.00 -8.73 30.52
N ASP A 83 -27.41 -8.88 31.79
CA ASP A 83 -26.89 -8.08 32.90
C ASP A 83 -25.39 -8.30 33.12
N THR A 84 -24.90 -9.51 32.88
CA THR A 84 -23.47 -9.85 32.92
C THR A 84 -22.72 -9.15 31.80
N LEU A 85 -23.24 -9.16 30.57
CA LEU A 85 -22.64 -8.41 29.45
C LEU A 85 -22.65 -6.90 29.72
N CYS A 86 -23.74 -6.38 30.29
CA CYS A 86 -23.85 -4.99 30.71
C CYS A 86 -22.77 -4.63 31.73
N GLY A 87 -22.66 -5.41 32.81
CA GLY A 87 -21.64 -5.20 33.84
C GLY A 87 -20.23 -5.23 33.28
N PHE A 88 -19.94 -6.20 32.39
CA PHE A 88 -18.63 -6.34 31.76
C PHE A 88 -18.26 -5.12 30.90
N VAL A 89 -19.10 -4.75 29.92
CA VAL A 89 -18.78 -3.64 29.01
C VAL A 89 -18.78 -2.29 29.76
N LEU A 90 -19.79 -2.04 30.61
CA LEU A 90 -19.91 -0.77 31.35
C LEU A 90 -18.86 -0.62 32.46
N SER A 91 -18.11 -1.67 32.80
CA SER A 91 -16.92 -1.59 33.65
C SER A 91 -15.67 -1.08 32.92
N GLY A 92 -15.70 -0.97 31.58
CA GLY A 92 -14.57 -0.53 30.76
C GLY A 92 -13.49 -1.60 30.56
N GLN A 93 -13.80 -2.87 30.87
CA GLN A 93 -12.87 -3.98 30.67
C GLN A 93 -12.67 -4.35 29.20
N LEU A 94 -13.63 -4.03 28.33
CA LEU A 94 -13.47 -4.15 26.88
C LEU A 94 -12.64 -2.97 26.34
N LYS A 95 -11.33 -3.00 26.58
CA LYS A 95 -10.43 -1.92 26.18
C LYS A 95 -10.33 -1.80 24.65
N SER A 96 -10.41 -0.57 24.15
CA SER A 96 -10.02 -0.27 22.77
C SER A 96 -8.50 -0.33 22.64
N ASN A 97 -8.00 -1.05 21.64
CA ASN A 97 -6.63 -0.96 21.15
C ASN A 97 -6.67 -1.18 19.63
N ARG A 98 -5.75 -0.55 18.89
CA ARG A 98 -5.60 -0.69 17.43
C ARG A 98 -5.57 -2.14 16.93
N THR A 99 -5.10 -3.06 17.77
CA THR A 99 -4.96 -4.49 17.44
C THR A 99 -6.23 -5.31 17.60
N THR A 100 -7.19 -4.82 18.40
CA THR A 100 -8.40 -5.58 18.79
C THR A 100 -9.60 -5.10 17.97
N LYS A 101 -9.62 -5.42 16.67
CA LYS A 101 -10.75 -5.12 15.79
C LYS A 101 -11.76 -6.27 15.85
N MET A 102 -13.04 -5.96 16.01
CA MET A 102 -14.12 -6.95 15.90
C MET A 102 -14.62 -7.03 14.45
N ASN A 103 -15.18 -8.16 14.06
CA ASN A 103 -15.86 -8.29 12.78
C ASN A 103 -17.22 -7.55 12.81
N PRO A 104 -17.72 -7.02 11.68
CA PRO A 104 -19.00 -6.31 11.63
C PRO A 104 -20.19 -7.10 12.17
N SER A 105 -20.30 -8.39 11.83
CA SER A 105 -21.35 -9.29 12.32
C SER A 105 -21.37 -9.37 13.85
N LEU A 106 -20.23 -9.69 14.46
CA LEU A 106 -20.04 -9.81 15.90
C LEU A 106 -20.25 -8.48 16.60
N GLY A 107 -19.57 -7.42 16.16
CA GLY A 107 -19.61 -6.10 16.79
C GLY A 107 -21.01 -5.51 16.83
N LYS A 108 -21.80 -5.65 15.76
CA LYS A 108 -23.20 -5.23 15.74
C LYS A 108 -24.08 -6.05 16.67
N THR A 109 -23.91 -7.38 16.68
CA THR A 109 -24.70 -8.27 17.53
C THR A 109 -24.43 -7.98 19.01
N PHE A 110 -23.16 -7.79 19.36
CA PHE A 110 -22.74 -7.43 20.71
C PHE A 110 -23.31 -6.06 21.10
N LEU A 111 -23.15 -5.05 20.24
CA LEU A 111 -23.69 -3.72 20.49
C LEU A 111 -25.22 -3.74 20.71
N GLN A 112 -25.97 -4.47 19.87
CA GLN A 112 -27.43 -4.58 20.01
C GLN A 112 -27.88 -5.17 21.35
N LYS A 113 -27.10 -6.10 21.92
CA LYS A 113 -27.37 -6.66 23.26
C LYS A 113 -27.13 -5.63 24.36
N ILE A 114 -26.03 -4.89 24.29
CA ILE A 114 -25.66 -3.92 25.35
C ILE A 114 -26.39 -2.58 25.25
N GLN A 115 -26.95 -2.23 24.09
CA GLN A 115 -27.79 -1.03 23.96
C GLN A 115 -29.05 -1.08 24.84
N LYS A 116 -29.43 -2.29 25.30
CA LYS A 116 -30.54 -2.50 26.24
C LYS A 116 -30.14 -2.29 27.71
N CYS A 117 -28.86 -2.04 27.99
CA CYS A 117 -28.36 -1.87 29.34
C CYS A 117 -28.84 -0.55 29.98
N PRO A 118 -29.11 -0.53 31.29
CA PRO A 118 -29.34 0.71 32.02
C PRO A 118 -28.17 1.68 31.88
N LYS A 119 -28.44 2.98 31.71
CA LYS A 119 -27.43 4.05 31.63
C LYS A 119 -26.38 3.88 30.51
N PHE A 120 -26.75 3.21 29.41
CA PHE A 120 -25.87 3.03 28.26
C PHE A 120 -25.36 4.37 27.69
N SER A 121 -26.23 5.37 27.54
CA SER A 121 -25.89 6.70 26.99
C SER A 121 -24.90 7.51 27.85
N GLU A 122 -24.82 7.22 29.16
CA GLU A 122 -23.89 7.87 30.10
C GLU A 122 -22.48 7.25 30.06
N ASN A 123 -22.36 6.02 29.56
CA ASN A 123 -21.13 5.21 29.58
C ASN A 123 -20.61 4.90 28.17
N VAL A 124 -20.93 5.74 27.19
CA VAL A 124 -20.48 5.57 25.81
C VAL A 124 -18.96 5.63 25.68
N ASP A 125 -18.24 6.15 26.69
CA ASP A 125 -16.77 6.16 26.84
C ASP A 125 -16.14 4.76 27.05
N LYS A 126 -16.95 3.72 27.25
CA LYS A 126 -16.51 2.37 27.64
C LYS A 126 -16.85 1.28 26.62
N LEU A 127 -17.23 1.65 25.40
CA LEU A 127 -17.66 0.70 24.37
C LEU A 127 -16.48 -0.06 23.74
N GLY A 128 -15.27 0.50 23.82
CA GLY A 128 -14.08 -0.10 23.22
C GLY A 128 -14.27 -0.29 21.70
N PRO A 129 -13.94 -1.47 21.13
CA PRO A 129 -14.12 -1.74 19.70
C PRO A 129 -15.58 -1.69 19.23
N LEU A 130 -16.56 -1.75 20.14
CA LEU A 130 -17.98 -1.65 19.79
C LEU A 130 -18.38 -0.22 19.39
N ALA A 131 -17.57 0.80 19.73
CA ALA A 131 -17.80 2.17 19.31
C ALA A 131 -17.90 2.29 17.78
N CYS A 132 -17.14 1.48 17.03
CA CYS A 132 -17.14 1.45 15.56
C CYS A 132 -18.44 0.94 14.93
N TYR A 133 -19.42 0.49 15.72
CA TYR A 133 -20.71 0.03 15.22
C TYR A 133 -21.88 0.85 15.75
N TYR A 134 -21.61 1.86 16.58
CA TYR A 134 -22.63 2.63 17.26
C TYR A 134 -23.16 3.78 16.40
N ASP A 135 -24.39 3.65 15.91
CA ASP A 135 -25.11 4.76 15.29
C ASP A 135 -25.68 5.69 16.37
N ALA A 136 -24.82 6.57 16.88
CA ALA A 136 -25.19 7.47 17.96
C ALA A 136 -26.25 8.49 17.51
N THR A 137 -27.35 8.58 18.25
CA THR A 137 -28.41 9.57 18.06
C THR A 137 -28.79 10.17 19.41
N GLY A 138 -29.01 11.49 19.45
CA GLY A 138 -29.48 12.18 20.66
C GLY A 138 -28.47 12.29 21.82
N LEU A 139 -27.16 12.19 21.57
CA LEU A 139 -26.14 12.44 22.59
C LEU A 139 -26.01 13.93 22.91
N ASN A 140 -25.69 14.26 24.16
CA ASN A 140 -25.31 15.61 24.55
C ASN A 140 -23.84 15.90 24.18
N SER A 141 -23.37 17.14 24.40
CA SER A 141 -22.00 17.55 24.04
C SER A 141 -20.92 16.73 24.77
N ASP A 142 -21.09 16.43 26.06
CA ASP A 142 -20.11 15.67 26.86
C ASP A 142 -20.01 14.20 26.40
N SER A 143 -21.14 13.51 26.23
CA SER A 143 -21.19 12.15 25.69
C SER A 143 -20.69 12.09 24.24
N SER A 144 -20.91 13.13 23.44
CA SER A 144 -20.39 13.21 22.07
C SER A 144 -18.87 13.31 22.05
N LYS A 145 -18.27 14.12 22.94
CA LYS A 145 -16.81 14.20 23.12
C LYS A 145 -16.22 12.85 23.54
N LYS A 146 -16.85 12.20 24.54
CA LYS A 146 -16.46 10.88 25.05
C LYS A 146 -16.53 9.76 23.99
N LEU A 147 -17.49 9.83 23.07
CA LEU A 147 -17.58 8.88 21.98
C LEU A 147 -16.54 9.17 20.89
N LEU A 148 -16.33 10.45 20.55
CA LEU A 148 -15.35 10.85 19.53
C LEU A 148 -13.96 10.28 19.82
N SER A 149 -13.49 10.32 21.08
CA SER A 149 -12.17 9.81 21.45
C SER A 149 -11.97 8.31 21.25
N GLN A 150 -13.05 7.51 21.21
CA GLN A 150 -12.97 6.07 20.91
C GLN A 150 -13.08 5.75 19.43
N LEU A 151 -13.58 6.68 18.62
CA LEU A 151 -13.75 6.46 17.19
C LEU A 151 -12.43 6.65 16.42
N ASP A 152 -11.34 7.06 17.07
CA ASP A 152 -10.05 7.30 16.42
C ASP A 152 -9.41 6.04 15.84
N ASP A 153 -9.70 4.87 16.41
CA ASP A 153 -9.27 3.57 15.87
C ASP A 153 -10.28 2.95 14.87
N CYS A 154 -11.38 3.64 14.60
CA CYS A 154 -12.43 3.19 13.69
C CYS A 154 -12.23 3.75 12.27
N ASP A 155 -12.22 2.86 11.29
CA ASP A 155 -12.12 3.21 9.88
C ASP A 155 -13.47 3.02 9.16
N GLY A 156 -13.72 3.84 8.14
CA GLY A 156 -14.85 3.67 7.23
C GLY A 156 -15.71 4.92 7.03
N PRO A 157 -16.43 5.00 5.90
CA PRO A 157 -17.10 6.24 5.51
C PRO A 157 -18.34 6.54 6.38
N THR A 158 -19.04 5.51 6.89
CA THR A 158 -20.13 5.69 7.86
C THR A 158 -19.64 6.24 9.21
N ILE A 159 -18.43 5.87 9.63
CA ILE A 159 -17.79 6.44 10.83
C ILE A 159 -17.42 7.90 10.62
N SER A 160 -16.92 8.26 9.45
CA SER A 160 -16.64 9.66 9.12
C SER A 160 -17.89 10.54 9.25
N GLN A 161 -19.04 10.09 8.74
CA GLN A 161 -20.32 10.80 8.89
C GLN A 161 -20.77 10.88 10.36
N LEU A 162 -20.62 9.81 11.13
CA LEU A 162 -20.90 9.81 12.57
C LEU A 162 -20.04 10.85 13.29
N LYS A 163 -18.72 10.83 13.08
CA LYS A 163 -17.81 11.80 13.70
C LYS A 163 -18.20 13.24 13.33
N LYS A 164 -18.55 13.52 12.06
CA LYS A 164 -19.04 14.86 11.65
C LYS A 164 -20.27 15.31 12.43
N ARG A 165 -21.26 14.43 12.60
CA ARG A 165 -22.47 14.74 13.41
C ARG A 165 -22.11 15.05 14.85
N LEU A 166 -21.24 14.26 15.47
CA LEU A 166 -20.78 14.44 16.85
C LEU A 166 -20.01 15.76 17.01
N VAL A 167 -19.09 16.07 16.10
CA VAL A 167 -18.34 17.34 16.10
C VAL A 167 -19.28 18.54 16.00
N ASN A 168 -20.28 18.49 15.12
CA ASN A 168 -21.28 19.54 15.04
C ASN A 168 -22.08 19.68 16.34
N SER A 169 -22.45 18.58 16.99
CA SER A 169 -23.12 18.61 18.30
C SER A 169 -22.26 19.24 19.39
N VAL A 170 -20.94 18.99 19.38
CA VAL A 170 -19.99 19.60 20.33
C VAL A 170 -19.86 21.11 20.11
N LEU A 171 -19.91 21.56 18.85
CA LEU A 171 -19.76 22.98 18.50
C LEU A 171 -21.02 23.83 18.67
N VAL A 172 -22.21 23.23 18.66
CA VAL A 172 -23.46 23.97 18.92
C VAL A 172 -23.43 24.49 20.37
N GLY A 173 -23.06 25.77 20.52
CA GLY A 173 -23.01 26.48 21.81
C GLY A 173 -21.60 26.76 22.38
N SER A 174 -20.51 26.42 21.67
CA SER A 174 -19.17 26.81 22.12
C SER A 174 -18.21 27.20 20.98
N SER A 175 -17.59 28.37 21.15
CA SER A 175 -16.45 28.88 20.37
C SER A 175 -15.15 28.92 21.20
N LYS A 176 -15.10 28.22 22.34
CA LYS A 176 -13.98 28.30 23.28
C LYS A 176 -12.81 27.45 22.81
N ALA A 177 -11.59 27.99 22.97
CA ALA A 177 -10.33 27.32 22.64
C ALA A 177 -10.19 25.91 23.26
N LYS A 178 -10.73 25.73 24.48
CA LYS A 178 -10.71 24.44 25.18
C LYS A 178 -11.50 23.38 24.42
N ASP A 179 -12.71 23.69 23.95
CA ASP A 179 -13.55 22.73 23.26
C ASP A 179 -12.96 22.31 21.91
N LEU A 180 -12.28 23.22 21.21
CA LEU A 180 -11.54 22.90 19.98
C LEU A 180 -10.32 22.02 20.24
N ARG A 181 -9.60 22.23 21.35
CA ARG A 181 -8.49 21.35 21.76
C ARG A 181 -8.99 19.97 22.14
N ASP A 182 -10.11 19.88 22.85
CA ASP A 182 -10.72 18.63 23.28
C ASP A 182 -11.20 17.76 22.09
N LEU A 183 -11.40 18.33 20.89
CA LEU A 183 -11.70 17.55 19.68
C LEU A 183 -10.53 16.69 19.21
N GLY A 184 -9.29 16.99 19.60
CA GLY A 184 -8.11 16.29 19.12
C GLY A 184 -8.07 16.22 17.59
N THR A 185 -7.84 15.03 17.04
CA THR A 185 -7.77 14.80 15.58
C THR A 185 -9.09 15.07 14.85
N SER A 186 -10.23 15.02 15.56
CA SER A 186 -11.56 15.27 14.98
C SER A 186 -11.78 16.71 14.55
N VAL A 187 -10.89 17.65 14.89
CA VAL A 187 -10.90 19.02 14.35
C VAL A 187 -10.80 19.05 12.81
N THR A 188 -10.23 18.00 12.20
CA THR A 188 -10.19 17.83 10.73
C THR A 188 -11.54 17.59 10.08
N LEU A 189 -12.62 17.45 10.87
CA LEU A 189 -13.98 17.30 10.35
C LEU A 189 -14.70 18.64 10.21
N LEU A 190 -14.09 19.72 10.68
CA LEU A 190 -14.62 21.07 10.54
C LEU A 190 -14.52 21.54 9.10
N SER A 191 -15.61 22.12 8.59
CA SER A 191 -15.59 22.74 7.26
C SER A 191 -14.58 23.90 7.20
N PRO A 192 -14.02 24.22 6.02
CA PRO A 192 -13.20 25.41 5.84
C PRO A 192 -13.89 26.69 6.35
N LYS A 193 -15.22 26.80 6.22
CA LYS A 193 -15.99 27.92 6.75
C LYS A 193 -15.92 27.99 8.28
N GLN A 194 -16.19 26.89 8.98
CA GLN A 194 -16.09 26.83 10.44
C GLN A 194 -14.67 27.16 10.93
N LEU A 195 -13.63 26.62 10.27
CA LEU A 195 -12.24 26.93 10.61
C LEU A 195 -11.92 28.41 10.40
N SER A 196 -12.53 29.06 9.41
CA SER A 196 -12.34 30.49 9.15
C SER A 196 -12.99 31.40 10.20
N GLU A 197 -13.94 30.89 10.98
CA GLU A 197 -14.62 31.63 12.06
C GLU A 197 -13.86 31.54 13.39
N VAL A 198 -12.89 30.61 13.51
CA VAL A 198 -12.01 30.49 14.69
C VAL A 198 -10.89 31.53 14.66
N SER A 199 -10.53 32.10 15.83
CA SER A 199 -9.40 33.02 15.94
C SER A 199 -8.05 32.35 15.67
N ALA A 200 -7.08 33.11 15.18
CA ALA A 200 -5.75 32.59 14.85
C ALA A 200 -5.04 32.04 16.09
N GLU A 201 -5.20 32.67 17.26
CA GLU A 201 -4.62 32.25 18.54
C GLU A 201 -5.17 30.91 19.01
N ASN A 202 -6.49 30.70 18.86
CA ASN A 202 -7.12 29.43 19.25
C ASN A 202 -6.69 28.29 18.33
N LEU A 203 -6.58 28.54 17.01
CA LEU A 203 -6.05 27.57 16.06
C LEU A 203 -4.59 27.22 16.34
N LYS A 204 -3.76 28.23 16.69
CA LYS A 204 -2.37 28.02 17.08
C LYS A 204 -2.26 27.10 18.30
N ALA A 205 -3.09 27.30 19.32
CA ALA A 205 -3.14 26.42 20.48
C ALA A 205 -3.61 24.99 20.13
N VAL A 206 -4.45 24.82 19.11
CA VAL A 206 -4.85 23.49 18.61
C VAL A 206 -3.67 22.82 17.91
N PHE A 207 -2.96 23.51 17.01
CA PHE A 207 -1.83 22.93 16.26
C PHE A 207 -0.71 22.40 17.16
N GLN A 208 -0.45 23.06 18.29
CA GLN A 208 0.56 22.65 19.28
C GLN A 208 0.21 21.35 20.01
N ASN A 209 -1.08 20.98 20.07
CA ASN A 209 -1.57 19.78 20.76
C ASN A 209 -1.98 18.65 19.80
N LEU A 210 -2.00 18.91 18.49
CA LEU A 210 -2.33 17.91 17.50
C LEU A 210 -1.14 16.98 17.25
N GLU A 211 -1.44 15.69 17.10
CA GLU A 211 -0.45 14.73 16.63
C GLU A 211 0.08 15.13 15.24
N SER A 212 1.33 14.77 14.96
CA SER A 212 2.01 15.13 13.70
C SER A 212 1.39 14.49 12.45
N ASN A 213 0.45 13.55 12.58
CA ASN A 213 -0.07 12.72 11.48
C ASN A 213 -1.48 13.10 11.01
N VAL A 214 -1.98 14.25 11.47
CA VAL A 214 -3.31 14.76 11.15
C VAL A 214 -3.41 15.09 9.66
N LYS A 215 -4.43 14.55 8.97
CA LYS A 215 -4.66 14.77 7.54
C LYS A 215 -5.76 15.80 7.32
N TRP A 216 -5.36 17.00 6.90
CA TRP A 216 -6.26 18.07 6.49
C TRP A 216 -6.64 17.94 5.01
N SER A 217 -7.84 18.37 4.64
CA SER A 217 -8.20 18.57 3.24
C SER A 217 -7.46 19.78 2.66
N ARG A 218 -7.42 19.87 1.32
CA ARG A 218 -6.77 20.97 0.59
C ARG A 218 -7.39 22.31 0.95
N SER A 219 -8.72 22.34 0.96
CA SER A 219 -9.51 23.52 1.31
C SER A 219 -9.30 23.95 2.77
N GLN A 220 -9.14 23.01 3.70
CA GLN A 220 -8.80 23.30 5.10
C GLN A 220 -7.40 23.90 5.22
N LEU A 221 -6.36 23.26 4.63
CA LEU A 221 -4.99 23.75 4.69
C LEU A 221 -4.88 25.21 4.20
N ARG A 222 -5.54 25.54 3.09
CA ARG A 222 -5.56 26.90 2.55
C ARG A 222 -6.18 27.90 3.51
N THR A 223 -7.32 27.55 4.11
CA THR A 223 -7.98 28.39 5.11
C THR A 223 -7.09 28.59 6.33
N LEU A 224 -6.50 27.53 6.86
CA LEU A 224 -5.66 27.57 8.05
C LEU A 224 -4.39 28.40 7.81
N VAL A 225 -3.70 28.18 6.70
CA VAL A 225 -2.50 28.95 6.34
C VAL A 225 -2.84 30.42 6.10
N LYS A 226 -3.94 30.72 5.38
CA LYS A 226 -4.43 32.10 5.21
C LYS A 226 -4.73 32.77 6.55
N LYS A 227 -5.29 32.02 7.51
CA LYS A 227 -5.60 32.55 8.86
C LYS A 227 -4.35 32.81 9.70
N GLN A 228 -3.29 32.02 9.53
CA GLN A 228 -2.06 32.17 10.31
C GLN A 228 -1.08 33.19 9.69
N LEU A 229 -1.01 33.28 8.36
CA LEU A 229 -0.04 34.12 7.65
C LEU A 229 -0.64 35.39 7.01
N GLY A 230 -1.96 35.54 6.98
CA GLY A 230 -2.63 36.66 6.32
C GLY A 230 -2.70 36.53 4.79
N GLU A 231 -2.92 37.65 4.09
CA GLU A 231 -3.07 37.68 2.62
C GLU A 231 -1.72 37.60 1.88
N ASN A 232 -0.66 38.23 2.40
CA ASN A 232 0.69 38.17 1.81
C ASN A 232 1.46 36.94 2.31
N LYS A 233 1.08 35.76 1.82
CA LYS A 233 1.60 34.49 2.33
C LYS A 233 3.11 34.28 2.12
N CYS A 234 3.77 35.09 1.31
CA CYS A 234 5.21 34.99 1.02
C CYS A 234 6.08 35.93 1.87
N ASP A 235 5.49 36.84 2.66
CA ASP A 235 6.25 37.75 3.51
C ASP A 235 6.87 36.97 4.69
N GLY A 236 8.18 37.15 4.89
CA GLY A 236 9.09 36.38 5.77
C GLY A 236 8.47 35.49 6.85
N LEU A 237 8.51 34.17 6.63
CA LEU A 237 8.19 33.14 7.62
C LEU A 237 9.40 32.92 8.55
N SER A 238 9.27 33.24 9.84
CA SER A 238 10.34 32.93 10.81
C SER A 238 10.45 31.43 11.08
N GLY A 239 11.64 30.96 11.48
CA GLY A 239 11.82 29.55 11.85
C GLY A 239 10.91 29.12 13.01
N GLN A 240 10.69 30.00 14.00
CA GLN A 240 9.77 29.73 15.10
C GLN A 240 8.32 29.53 14.63
N GLN A 241 7.84 30.39 13.72
CA GLN A 241 6.50 30.22 13.15
C GLN A 241 6.40 28.93 12.33
N LEU A 242 7.44 28.56 11.58
CA LEU A 242 7.45 27.27 10.87
C LEU A 242 7.31 26.09 11.84
N MET A 243 8.02 26.12 12.98
CA MET A 243 7.92 25.08 14.00
C MET A 243 6.51 25.00 14.61
N GLU A 244 5.86 26.14 14.84
CA GLU A 244 4.49 26.20 15.37
C GLU A 244 3.42 25.69 14.38
N LEU A 245 3.69 25.75 13.07
CA LEU A 245 2.77 25.38 12.00
C LEU A 245 2.97 23.95 11.48
N GLN A 246 3.66 23.08 12.24
CA GLN A 246 4.03 21.73 11.81
C GLN A 246 2.87 20.88 11.27
N SER A 247 1.69 20.97 11.88
CA SER A 247 0.52 20.16 11.52
C SER A 247 -0.19 20.63 10.25
N ILE A 248 0.15 21.82 9.74
CA ILE A 248 -0.39 22.38 8.50
C ILE A 248 0.70 22.68 7.46
N ALA A 249 1.93 22.19 7.67
CA ALA A 249 3.09 22.47 6.82
C ALA A 249 2.85 22.15 5.34
N ALA A 250 2.04 21.13 5.04
CA ALA A 250 1.62 20.75 3.69
C ALA A 250 0.92 21.87 2.91
N GLY A 251 0.34 22.87 3.60
CA GLY A 251 -0.35 24.01 2.99
C GLY A 251 0.51 25.26 2.82
N LEU A 252 1.74 25.28 3.33
CA LEU A 252 2.61 26.46 3.27
C LEU A 252 3.08 26.71 1.84
N PRO A 253 3.03 27.95 1.33
CA PRO A 253 3.48 28.21 -0.03
C PRO A 253 4.99 28.09 -0.12
N SER A 254 5.49 27.60 -1.26
CA SER A 254 6.92 27.36 -1.45
C SER A 254 7.75 28.65 -1.37
N CYS A 255 7.20 29.78 -1.79
CA CYS A 255 7.83 31.11 -1.64
C CYS A 255 8.15 31.45 -0.16
N ALA A 256 7.27 31.09 0.78
CA ALA A 256 7.49 31.39 2.20
C ALA A 256 8.63 30.55 2.77
N LEU A 257 8.70 29.28 2.36
CA LEU A 257 9.76 28.36 2.75
C LEU A 257 11.13 28.81 2.24
N LYS A 258 11.17 29.51 1.10
CA LYS A 258 12.41 30.08 0.55
C LYS A 258 13.00 31.19 1.42
N ASN A 259 12.20 31.80 2.30
CA ASN A 259 12.62 32.94 3.14
C ASN A 259 13.00 32.56 4.58
N VAL A 260 12.95 31.26 4.91
CA VAL A 260 13.25 30.78 6.27
C VAL A 260 14.75 30.78 6.51
N LYS A 261 15.19 31.41 7.60
CA LYS A 261 16.61 31.46 7.96
C LYS A 261 17.12 30.06 8.36
N PRO A 262 18.18 29.54 7.72
CA PRO A 262 18.71 28.20 8.00
C PRO A 262 19.07 27.96 9.48
N ARG A 263 19.64 28.97 10.15
CA ARG A 263 20.04 28.86 11.57
C ARG A 263 18.86 28.61 12.50
N ASP A 264 17.68 29.17 12.19
CA ASP A 264 16.51 29.06 13.06
C ASP A 264 15.93 27.64 13.04
N VAL A 265 16.08 26.92 11.92
CA VAL A 265 15.50 25.59 11.72
C VAL A 265 16.48 24.44 11.95
N LEU A 266 17.78 24.67 11.76
CA LEU A 266 18.83 23.65 11.95
C LEU A 266 19.28 23.47 13.40
N ASN A 267 18.71 24.24 14.33
CA ASN A 267 18.88 24.05 15.77
C ASN A 267 17.95 22.97 16.34
N ASP A 268 16.78 22.76 15.73
CA ASP A 268 15.81 21.72 16.11
C ASP A 268 15.53 20.79 14.91
N THR A 269 16.47 19.87 14.69
CA THR A 269 16.42 18.95 13.54
C THR A 269 15.34 17.89 13.66
N GLU A 270 14.87 17.55 14.88
CA GLU A 270 13.83 16.53 15.06
C GLU A 270 12.43 17.11 14.76
N THR A 271 12.16 18.35 15.17
CA THR A 271 10.94 19.05 14.74
C THR A 271 10.97 19.29 13.23
N LEU A 272 12.11 19.71 12.66
CA LEU A 272 12.26 19.87 11.21
C LEU A 272 12.00 18.56 10.44
N LYS A 273 12.53 17.44 10.93
CA LYS A 273 12.26 16.11 10.36
C LYS A 273 10.77 15.78 10.42
N THR A 274 10.08 16.11 11.51
CA THR A 274 8.63 15.92 11.64
C THR A 274 7.85 16.76 10.65
N ILE A 275 8.19 18.05 10.51
CA ILE A 275 7.59 18.98 9.53
C ILE A 275 7.78 18.46 8.11
N SER A 276 9.00 18.00 7.77
CA SER A 276 9.32 17.53 6.43
C SER A 276 8.49 16.30 6.00
N LYS A 277 7.92 15.53 6.93
CA LYS A 277 7.00 14.42 6.62
C LYS A 277 5.66 14.88 6.06
N GLN A 278 5.25 16.11 6.36
CA GLN A 278 4.01 16.70 5.87
C GLN A 278 4.21 17.54 4.60
N MET A 279 5.44 17.97 4.32
CA MET A 279 5.74 18.79 3.15
C MET A 279 5.61 18.02 1.84
N ARG A 280 5.10 18.72 0.81
CA ARG A 280 5.10 18.30 -0.59
C ARG A 280 6.51 18.36 -1.17
N LYS A 281 6.76 17.68 -2.29
CA LYS A 281 8.10 17.61 -2.91
C LYS A 281 8.64 18.99 -3.31
N GLY A 282 7.77 19.82 -3.88
CA GLY A 282 8.09 21.20 -4.22
C GLY A 282 8.50 22.06 -3.02
N GLN A 283 7.81 21.87 -1.89
CA GLN A 283 8.10 22.53 -0.61
C GLN A 283 9.44 22.06 -0.03
N LEU A 284 9.69 20.75 -0.03
CA LEU A 284 10.96 20.16 0.40
C LEU A 284 12.12 20.73 -0.43
N LYS A 285 11.94 20.83 -1.75
CA LYS A 285 12.95 21.36 -2.66
C LYS A 285 13.18 22.86 -2.45
N ALA A 286 12.12 23.64 -2.29
CA ALA A 286 12.20 25.06 -1.97
C ALA A 286 12.96 25.32 -0.66
N MET A 287 12.67 24.55 0.39
CA MET A 287 13.38 24.67 1.66
C MET A 287 14.87 24.28 1.51
N LEU A 288 15.17 23.23 0.74
CA LEU A 288 16.55 22.82 0.48
C LEU A 288 17.36 23.84 -0.31
N GLU A 289 16.75 24.56 -1.26
CA GLU A 289 17.43 25.63 -2.00
C GLU A 289 17.96 26.70 -1.05
N THR A 290 17.12 27.16 -0.11
CA THR A 290 17.52 28.16 0.90
C THR A 290 18.58 27.63 1.84
N LEU A 291 18.39 26.42 2.36
CA LEU A 291 19.39 25.79 3.23
C LEU A 291 20.75 25.65 2.53
N SER A 292 20.75 25.25 1.25
CA SER A 292 21.98 25.06 0.45
C SER A 292 22.66 26.37 0.05
N GLY A 293 21.95 27.50 0.11
CA GLY A 293 22.52 28.82 -0.18
C GLY A 293 23.43 29.35 0.92
N GLU A 294 23.16 29.02 2.18
CA GLU A 294 23.92 29.55 3.33
C GLU A 294 24.71 28.48 4.10
N VAL A 295 24.38 27.20 3.96
CA VAL A 295 24.99 26.11 4.73
C VAL A 295 25.76 25.16 3.80
N PRO A 296 27.02 24.83 4.11
CA PRO A 296 27.81 23.90 3.31
C PRO A 296 27.13 22.52 3.15
N PRO A 297 27.23 21.86 1.98
CA PRO A 297 26.60 20.55 1.76
C PRO A 297 26.97 19.47 2.78
N SER A 298 28.21 19.45 3.27
CA SER A 298 28.67 18.50 4.31
C SER A 298 27.93 18.69 5.63
N GLU A 299 27.73 19.93 6.07
CA GLU A 299 26.97 20.24 7.27
C GLU A 299 25.49 19.90 7.11
N LEU A 300 24.90 20.19 5.94
CA LEU A 300 23.50 19.85 5.64
C LEU A 300 23.25 18.35 5.70
N VAL A 301 24.06 17.56 5.00
CA VAL A 301 23.91 16.10 4.98
C VAL A 301 24.02 15.53 6.40
N ARG A 302 24.89 16.08 7.24
CA ARG A 302 25.04 15.66 8.65
C ARG A 302 23.84 16.05 9.52
N LYS A 303 23.27 17.24 9.36
CA LYS A 303 22.16 17.74 10.20
C LYS A 303 20.78 17.25 9.75
N LEU A 304 20.55 17.07 8.44
CA LEU A 304 19.24 16.73 7.91
C LEU A 304 18.88 15.25 8.09
N ALA A 305 17.58 14.97 8.20
CA ALA A 305 17.02 13.63 8.26
C ALA A 305 15.66 13.57 7.55
N GLY A 306 15.13 12.36 7.35
CA GLY A 306 13.79 12.17 6.79
C GLY A 306 13.66 12.61 5.32
N PRO A 307 12.45 13.01 4.89
CA PRO A 307 12.18 13.45 3.51
C PRO A 307 13.08 14.57 3.00
N LEU A 308 13.49 15.50 3.87
CA LEU A 308 14.34 16.62 3.48
C LEU A 308 15.74 16.14 3.10
N LEU A 309 16.34 15.23 3.88
CA LEU A 309 17.61 14.59 3.51
C LEU A 309 17.49 13.82 2.19
N ARG A 310 16.39 13.07 2.00
CA ARG A 310 16.17 12.29 0.76
C ARG A 310 15.95 13.14 -0.49
N SER A 311 15.70 14.44 -0.32
CA SER A 311 15.52 15.40 -1.42
C SER A 311 16.83 16.15 -1.78
N VAL A 312 17.93 15.87 -1.07
CA VAL A 312 19.27 16.39 -1.41
C VAL A 312 19.72 15.75 -2.73
N SER A 313 20.09 16.58 -3.71
CA SER A 313 20.53 16.11 -5.03
C SER A 313 21.83 15.32 -4.97
N LEU A 314 22.04 14.41 -5.94
CA LEU A 314 23.32 13.71 -6.09
C LEU A 314 24.50 14.68 -6.24
N ARG A 315 24.28 15.83 -6.90
CA ARG A 315 25.28 16.89 -7.05
C ARG A 315 25.70 17.47 -5.70
N ASN A 316 24.75 17.78 -4.81
CA ASN A 316 25.07 18.31 -3.48
C ASN A 316 25.63 17.22 -2.56
N LEU A 317 25.16 15.97 -2.67
CA LEU A 317 25.74 14.84 -1.97
C LEU A 317 27.19 14.59 -2.39
N ALA A 318 27.50 14.75 -3.68
CA ALA A 318 28.87 14.64 -4.18
C ALA A 318 29.78 15.74 -3.61
N LYS A 319 29.29 16.99 -3.55
CA LYS A 319 30.00 18.11 -2.92
C LYS A 319 30.20 17.95 -1.42
N ALA A 320 29.29 17.27 -0.73
CA ALA A 320 29.45 16.95 0.69
C ALA A 320 30.66 16.04 0.95
N ASN A 321 31.08 15.26 -0.04
CA ASN A 321 32.28 14.41 -0.03
C ASN A 321 32.39 13.53 1.22
N ILE A 322 31.32 12.77 1.53
CA ILE A 322 31.30 11.84 2.65
C ILE A 322 32.36 10.74 2.43
N THR A 323 33.28 10.59 3.38
CA THR A 323 34.43 9.65 3.31
C THR A 323 34.38 8.53 4.34
N SER A 324 33.48 8.63 5.32
CA SER A 324 33.15 7.58 6.28
C SER A 324 31.63 7.50 6.52
N LEU A 325 31.13 6.30 6.78
CA LEU A 325 29.75 6.10 7.23
C LEU A 325 29.50 6.70 8.62
N ASP A 326 30.53 6.89 9.45
CA ASP A 326 30.42 7.57 10.76
C ASP A 326 29.79 8.97 10.65
N GLU A 327 30.07 9.67 9.54
CA GLU A 327 29.60 11.04 9.31
C GLU A 327 28.07 11.11 9.14
N VAL A 328 27.45 9.97 8.82
CA VAL A 328 26.06 9.88 8.35
C VAL A 328 25.33 8.63 8.87
N GLU A 329 25.81 8.07 9.97
CA GLU A 329 25.23 6.88 10.59
C GLU A 329 23.76 7.12 10.99
N ASN A 330 22.95 6.06 10.95
CA ASN A 330 21.51 6.09 11.29
C ASN A 330 20.62 6.98 10.41
N LYS A 331 21.08 7.35 9.20
CA LYS A 331 20.27 8.08 8.22
C LYS A 331 19.52 7.14 7.27
N THR A 332 18.37 7.62 6.78
CA THR A 332 17.58 6.96 5.73
C THR A 332 17.79 7.67 4.40
N TRP A 333 18.39 6.96 3.45
CA TRP A 333 18.72 7.46 2.11
C TRP A 333 17.67 7.06 1.08
N SER A 334 17.52 7.86 0.02
CA SER A 334 16.82 7.40 -1.19
C SER A 334 17.70 6.39 -1.95
N LEU A 335 17.09 5.60 -2.84
CA LEU A 335 17.81 4.65 -3.70
C LEU A 335 18.99 5.28 -4.47
N PRO A 336 18.85 6.42 -5.18
CA PRO A 336 19.98 7.04 -5.88
C PRO A 336 21.08 7.49 -4.92
N GLN A 337 20.74 8.09 -3.77
CA GLN A 337 21.70 8.50 -2.76
C GLN A 337 22.45 7.31 -2.14
N ALA A 338 21.73 6.23 -1.82
CA ALA A 338 22.30 5.01 -1.31
C ALA A 338 23.24 4.35 -2.31
N ALA A 339 22.87 4.29 -3.60
CA ALA A 339 23.73 3.78 -4.66
C ALA A 339 25.02 4.59 -4.81
N TYR A 340 24.92 5.93 -4.69
CA TYR A 340 26.08 6.80 -4.68
C TYR A 340 27.01 6.52 -3.48
N LEU A 341 26.45 6.44 -2.27
CA LEU A 341 27.22 6.19 -1.06
C LEU A 341 27.84 4.79 -1.02
N ALA A 342 27.09 3.77 -1.44
CA ALA A 342 27.57 2.40 -1.54
C ALA A 342 28.79 2.32 -2.46
N LYS A 343 28.69 2.91 -3.66
CA LYS A 343 29.81 3.01 -4.61
C LYS A 343 30.99 3.80 -4.02
N LYS A 344 30.73 4.95 -3.40
CA LYS A 344 31.80 5.77 -2.80
C LYS A 344 32.55 5.00 -1.70
N MET A 345 31.84 4.27 -0.84
CA MET A 345 32.47 3.46 0.21
C MET A 345 33.18 2.23 -0.35
N HIS A 346 32.66 1.64 -1.43
CA HIS A 346 33.30 0.54 -2.15
C HIS A 346 34.63 0.98 -2.77
N ASP A 347 34.63 2.09 -3.52
CA ASP A 347 35.84 2.66 -4.16
C ASP A 347 36.93 2.99 -3.12
N LEU A 348 36.52 3.43 -1.92
CA LEU A 348 37.42 3.73 -0.80
C LEU A 348 37.86 2.49 0.00
N LYS A 349 37.35 1.29 -0.33
CA LYS A 349 37.54 0.04 0.43
C LYS A 349 37.10 0.16 1.90
N LYS A 350 36.02 0.91 2.14
CA LYS A 350 35.44 1.20 3.47
C LYS A 350 34.01 0.68 3.64
N LEU A 351 33.55 -0.23 2.78
CA LEU A 351 32.26 -0.89 2.97
C LEU A 351 32.26 -1.73 4.26
N GLN A 352 31.43 -1.32 5.22
CA GLN A 352 31.22 -2.03 6.48
C GLN A 352 29.76 -2.50 6.55
N TYR A 353 29.51 -3.76 6.16
CA TYR A 353 28.15 -4.30 5.95
C TYR A 353 27.21 -4.04 7.14
N ARG A 354 27.65 -4.35 8.37
CA ARG A 354 26.87 -4.14 9.60
C ARG A 354 26.41 -2.70 9.85
N ARG A 355 26.98 -1.71 9.16
CA ARG A 355 26.69 -0.28 9.35
C ARG A 355 25.99 0.38 8.15
N LEU A 356 25.70 -0.39 7.10
CA LEU A 356 25.13 0.17 5.88
C LEU A 356 23.67 0.63 6.08
N ASN A 357 22.86 -0.07 6.88
CA ASN A 357 21.45 0.28 7.07
C ASN A 357 20.76 0.55 5.72
N SER A 358 20.16 1.73 5.54
CA SER A 358 19.52 2.09 4.27
C SER A 358 20.47 2.24 3.08
N VAL A 359 21.79 2.29 3.26
CA VAL A 359 22.78 2.24 2.17
C VAL A 359 22.79 0.88 1.48
N LEU A 360 22.31 -0.19 2.14
CA LEU A 360 22.23 -1.54 1.55
C LEU A 360 21.47 -1.57 0.22
N GLN A 361 20.42 -0.75 0.07
CA GLN A 361 19.63 -0.66 -1.16
C GLN A 361 20.48 -0.18 -2.37
N GLY A 362 21.65 0.41 -2.11
CA GLY A 362 22.59 0.90 -3.12
C GLY A 362 23.61 -0.13 -3.62
N LEU A 363 23.71 -1.30 -2.98
CA LEU A 363 24.72 -2.30 -3.33
C LEU A 363 24.42 -2.98 -4.67
N THR A 364 25.45 -3.22 -5.48
CA THR A 364 25.34 -4.03 -6.70
C THR A 364 25.64 -5.49 -6.41
N CYS A 365 25.19 -6.39 -7.29
CA CYS A 365 25.59 -7.81 -7.21
C CYS A 365 27.10 -7.99 -7.33
N GLU A 366 27.76 -7.17 -8.16
CA GLU A 366 29.22 -7.16 -8.29
C GLU A 366 29.91 -6.86 -6.95
N MET A 367 29.48 -5.82 -6.23
CA MET A 367 29.99 -5.51 -4.90
C MET A 367 29.79 -6.67 -3.91
N MET A 368 28.65 -7.37 -3.99
CA MET A 368 28.38 -8.53 -3.15
C MET A 368 29.22 -9.75 -3.54
N ASP A 369 29.47 -9.95 -4.83
CA ASP A 369 30.25 -11.09 -5.33
C ASP A 369 31.73 -11.03 -4.91
N GLU A 370 32.28 -9.81 -4.72
CA GLU A 370 33.66 -9.57 -4.26
C GLU A 370 33.89 -9.91 -2.77
N VAL A 371 32.82 -9.94 -1.95
CA VAL A 371 32.92 -10.22 -0.51
C VAL A 371 33.53 -11.59 -0.29
N ASN A 372 34.43 -11.76 0.68
CA ASN A 372 35.06 -13.04 0.97
C ASN A 372 35.40 -13.20 2.46
N GLY A 373 35.82 -14.41 2.84
CA GLY A 373 36.17 -14.73 4.23
C GLY A 373 35.02 -14.47 5.21
N SER A 374 35.38 -13.96 6.40
CA SER A 374 34.43 -13.66 7.48
C SER A 374 33.41 -12.58 7.13
N SER A 375 33.71 -11.70 6.16
CA SER A 375 32.80 -10.62 5.75
C SER A 375 31.53 -11.13 5.07
N VAL A 376 31.51 -12.38 4.58
CA VAL A 376 30.28 -13.00 4.05
C VAL A 376 29.23 -13.17 5.16
N MET A 377 29.66 -13.52 6.36
CA MET A 377 28.76 -13.64 7.52
C MET A 377 28.28 -12.26 7.99
N ASP A 378 29.15 -11.25 7.96
CA ASP A 378 28.75 -9.87 8.28
C ASP A 378 27.71 -9.32 7.30
N MET A 379 27.85 -9.64 6.01
CA MET A 379 26.84 -9.33 4.99
C MET A 379 25.52 -10.06 5.28
N ALA A 380 25.57 -11.37 5.52
CA ALA A 380 24.37 -12.16 5.81
C ALA A 380 23.63 -11.65 7.07
N GLN A 381 24.37 -11.33 8.14
CA GLN A 381 23.80 -10.77 9.36
C GLN A 381 23.16 -9.40 9.11
N SER A 382 23.83 -8.49 8.41
CA SER A 382 23.29 -7.15 8.10
C SER A 382 21.99 -7.20 7.30
N ILE A 383 21.91 -8.13 6.34
CA ILE A 383 20.70 -8.37 5.55
C ILE A 383 19.55 -8.86 6.42
N THR A 384 19.86 -9.71 7.40
CA THR A 384 18.88 -10.27 8.34
C THR A 384 18.35 -9.19 9.30
N GLU A 385 19.22 -8.29 9.75
CA GLU A 385 18.85 -7.21 10.65
C GLU A 385 18.00 -6.13 9.96
N THR A 386 18.16 -5.93 8.65
CA THR A 386 17.48 -4.87 7.90
C THR A 386 16.96 -5.28 6.51
N PRO A 387 16.13 -6.34 6.42
CA PRO A 387 15.71 -6.95 5.16
C PRO A 387 14.88 -6.01 4.27
N GLN A 388 14.22 -5.02 4.85
CA GLN A 388 13.37 -4.04 4.15
C GLN A 388 14.13 -3.16 3.15
N TRP A 389 15.47 -3.07 3.25
CA TRP A 389 16.29 -2.28 2.34
C TRP A 389 16.81 -3.07 1.14
N LEU A 390 16.57 -4.38 1.07
CA LEU A 390 17.02 -5.19 -0.05
C LEU A 390 15.93 -5.35 -1.12
N SER A 391 16.32 -5.12 -2.36
CA SER A 391 15.57 -5.60 -3.52
C SER A 391 15.67 -7.14 -3.64
N LYS A 392 14.75 -7.74 -4.40
CA LYS A 392 14.79 -9.19 -4.70
C LYS A 392 16.08 -9.62 -5.39
N VAL A 393 16.63 -8.75 -6.25
CA VAL A 393 17.92 -8.97 -6.94
C VAL A 393 19.07 -9.03 -5.94
N GLN A 394 19.14 -8.04 -5.04
CA GLN A 394 20.19 -7.98 -4.02
C GLN A 394 20.09 -9.17 -3.05
N ALA A 395 18.88 -9.53 -2.62
CA ALA A 395 18.66 -10.70 -1.77
C ALA A 395 19.15 -11.99 -2.44
N GLN A 396 18.84 -12.17 -3.73
CA GLN A 396 19.32 -13.30 -4.51
C GLN A 396 20.85 -13.33 -4.66
N CYS A 397 21.48 -12.19 -4.95
CA CYS A 397 22.93 -12.09 -5.11
C CYS A 397 23.67 -12.35 -3.80
N ALA A 398 23.18 -11.80 -2.69
CA ALA A 398 23.72 -12.07 -1.36
C ALA A 398 23.58 -13.55 -0.98
N ALA A 399 22.42 -14.16 -1.20
CA ALA A 399 22.19 -15.58 -0.94
C ALA A 399 23.12 -16.46 -1.78
N ARG A 400 23.22 -16.19 -3.09
CA ARG A 400 24.16 -16.90 -3.99
C ARG A 400 25.59 -16.83 -3.48
N ARG A 401 26.04 -15.63 -3.07
CA ARG A 401 27.40 -15.46 -2.56
C ARG A 401 27.62 -16.21 -1.25
N PHE A 402 26.63 -16.16 -0.36
CA PHE A 402 26.62 -16.84 0.93
C PHE A 402 26.69 -18.36 0.77
N PHE A 403 25.80 -18.95 -0.05
CA PHE A 403 25.80 -20.39 -0.31
C PHE A 403 27.08 -20.88 -0.98
N LYS A 404 27.62 -20.11 -1.94
CA LYS A 404 28.93 -20.40 -2.54
C LYS A 404 30.08 -20.37 -1.51
N ALA A 405 29.95 -19.63 -0.41
CA ALA A 405 30.93 -19.67 0.67
C ALA A 405 30.81 -20.96 1.48
N LEU A 406 29.58 -21.37 1.83
CA LEU A 406 29.33 -22.62 2.56
C LEU A 406 29.75 -23.87 1.77
N GLU A 407 29.44 -23.92 0.47
CA GLU A 407 29.82 -25.03 -0.41
C GLU A 407 31.34 -25.18 -0.60
N LYS A 408 32.13 -24.15 -0.27
CA LYS A 408 33.60 -24.24 -0.25
C LYS A 408 34.14 -24.89 1.02
N GLU A 409 33.36 -24.91 2.11
CA GLU A 409 33.81 -25.51 3.37
C GLU A 409 33.86 -27.04 3.27
N ARG A 410 32.89 -27.64 2.56
CA ARG A 410 32.84 -29.08 2.28
C ARG A 410 31.99 -29.41 1.06
N THR A 411 32.32 -30.53 0.40
CA THR A 411 31.48 -31.11 -0.66
C THR A 411 30.12 -31.52 -0.11
N ASP A 412 29.08 -31.36 -0.93
CA ASP A 412 27.71 -31.75 -0.59
C ASP A 412 27.21 -31.11 0.74
N TYR A 413 27.61 -29.86 1.01
CA TYR A 413 27.30 -29.13 2.25
C TYR A 413 25.82 -29.26 2.65
N PHE A 414 24.90 -29.02 1.71
CA PHE A 414 23.45 -29.05 1.98
C PHE A 414 22.88 -30.47 2.11
N GLN A 415 23.46 -31.48 1.48
CA GLN A 415 23.04 -32.88 1.67
C GLN A 415 23.39 -33.38 3.08
N ASN A 416 24.51 -32.91 3.62
CA ASN A 416 25.04 -33.34 4.92
C ASN A 416 24.88 -32.27 6.01
N ILE A 417 23.99 -31.29 5.80
CA ILE A 417 23.79 -30.17 6.74
C ILE A 417 23.18 -30.67 8.04
N THR A 418 23.72 -30.20 9.15
CA THR A 418 23.24 -30.50 10.51
C THR A 418 22.20 -29.48 10.96
N VAL A 419 21.43 -29.84 11.99
CA VAL A 419 20.44 -28.94 12.61
C VAL A 419 21.05 -27.58 13.01
N PRO A 420 22.19 -27.51 13.73
CA PRO A 420 22.78 -26.21 14.11
C PRO A 420 23.32 -25.41 12.93
N GLU A 421 23.73 -26.06 11.84
CA GLU A 421 24.21 -25.37 10.64
C GLU A 421 23.05 -24.74 9.87
N LEU A 422 21.92 -25.44 9.72
CA LEU A 422 20.74 -24.88 9.06
C LEU A 422 20.16 -23.70 9.87
N ASP A 423 20.08 -23.85 11.19
CA ASP A 423 19.57 -22.82 12.11
C ASP A 423 20.37 -21.50 12.06
N ARG A 424 21.65 -21.58 11.67
CA ARG A 424 22.51 -20.40 11.47
C ARG A 424 22.31 -19.68 10.14
N ILE A 425 21.63 -20.30 9.18
CA ILE A 425 21.34 -19.66 7.89
C ILE A 425 20.14 -18.75 8.09
N PRO A 426 20.25 -17.44 7.80
CA PRO A 426 19.08 -16.58 7.87
C PRO A 426 17.96 -17.05 6.95
N THR A 427 16.72 -17.11 7.46
CA THR A 427 15.54 -17.54 6.68
C THR A 427 15.41 -16.79 5.36
N MET A 428 15.65 -15.48 5.34
CA MET A 428 15.60 -14.67 4.11
C MET A 428 16.57 -15.17 3.03
N LEU A 429 17.76 -15.63 3.41
CA LEU A 429 18.72 -16.19 2.45
C LEU A 429 18.30 -17.62 2.07
N LEU A 430 17.88 -18.43 3.04
CA LEU A 430 17.43 -19.81 2.83
C LEU A 430 16.32 -19.91 1.77
N LEU A 431 15.44 -18.91 1.68
CA LEU A 431 14.40 -18.83 0.65
C LEU A 431 14.94 -18.85 -0.79
N HIS A 432 16.18 -18.40 -1.00
CA HIS A 432 16.86 -18.40 -2.29
C HIS A 432 17.70 -19.65 -2.53
N LEU A 433 17.64 -20.66 -1.66
CA LEU A 433 18.36 -21.92 -1.85
C LEU A 433 17.91 -22.57 -3.17
N PRO A 434 18.83 -23.04 -4.03
CA PRO A 434 18.46 -23.65 -5.30
C PRO A 434 17.51 -24.84 -5.09
N PRO A 435 16.49 -25.02 -5.97
CA PRO A 435 15.53 -26.11 -5.85
C PRO A 435 16.16 -27.50 -5.71
N SER A 436 17.28 -27.75 -6.40
CA SER A 436 18.04 -29.00 -6.30
C SER A 436 18.62 -29.23 -4.90
N ALA A 437 19.18 -28.19 -4.28
CA ALA A 437 19.70 -28.24 -2.91
C ALA A 437 18.58 -28.38 -1.87
N VAL A 438 17.44 -27.70 -2.05
CA VAL A 438 16.26 -27.85 -1.18
C VAL A 438 15.78 -29.30 -1.14
N LYS A 439 15.71 -29.97 -2.30
CA LYS A 439 15.32 -31.39 -2.42
C LYS A 439 16.30 -32.35 -1.75
N GLN A 440 17.56 -31.94 -1.61
CA GLN A 440 18.65 -32.74 -1.07
C GLN A 440 18.83 -32.58 0.45
N LEU A 441 18.11 -31.65 1.10
CA LEU A 441 18.19 -31.48 2.55
C LEU A 441 17.84 -32.79 3.27
N PRO A 442 18.58 -33.19 4.31
CA PRO A 442 18.32 -34.42 5.04
C PRO A 442 17.07 -34.29 5.93
N ASP A 443 16.34 -35.38 6.16
CA ASP A 443 15.12 -35.36 6.98
C ASP A 443 15.40 -35.02 8.46
N SER A 444 16.65 -35.17 8.91
CA SER A 444 17.09 -34.74 10.25
C SER A 444 16.90 -33.26 10.52
N VAL A 445 16.87 -32.40 9.49
CA VAL A 445 16.69 -30.95 9.66
C VAL A 445 15.24 -30.48 9.50
N CYS A 446 14.29 -31.40 9.30
CA CYS A 446 12.91 -31.06 8.97
C CYS A 446 12.21 -30.17 10.02
N GLN A 447 12.46 -30.39 11.32
CA GLN A 447 11.83 -29.56 12.35
C GLN A 447 12.30 -28.11 12.26
N VAL A 448 13.61 -27.88 12.24
CA VAL A 448 14.17 -26.52 12.09
C VAL A 448 13.75 -25.88 10.78
N PHE A 449 13.74 -26.64 9.68
CA PHE A 449 13.27 -26.14 8.39
C PHE A 449 11.82 -25.65 8.47
N LEU A 450 10.92 -26.41 9.08
CA LEU A 450 9.53 -26.02 9.28
C LEU A 450 9.40 -24.78 10.16
N ASP A 451 10.11 -24.74 11.28
CA ASP A 451 10.06 -23.61 12.22
C ASP A 451 10.55 -22.30 11.55
N MET A 452 11.55 -22.40 10.65
CA MET A 452 12.00 -21.29 9.83
C MET A 452 10.96 -20.89 8.77
N MET A 453 10.31 -21.85 8.11
CA MET A 453 9.31 -21.57 7.07
C MET A 453 8.00 -21.00 7.63
N GLU A 454 7.62 -21.39 8.85
CA GLU A 454 6.41 -20.91 9.53
C GLU A 454 6.36 -19.38 9.62
N THR A 455 7.51 -18.72 9.76
CA THR A 455 7.65 -17.26 9.89
C THR A 455 8.29 -16.59 8.67
N ALA A 456 8.48 -17.33 7.57
CA ALA A 456 9.25 -16.85 6.43
C ALA A 456 8.53 -15.77 5.61
N ASN A 457 9.23 -14.68 5.29
CA ASN A 457 8.69 -13.65 4.42
C ASN A 457 9.01 -13.93 2.93
N LEU A 458 8.05 -14.53 2.24
CA LEU A 458 8.18 -14.88 0.82
C LEU A 458 8.23 -13.66 -0.13
N THR A 459 8.00 -12.42 0.33
CA THR A 459 8.03 -11.24 -0.55
C THR A 459 9.41 -10.96 -1.17
N SER A 460 10.47 -11.51 -0.58
CA SER A 460 11.84 -11.52 -1.12
C SER A 460 11.98 -12.35 -2.40
N LEU A 461 11.07 -13.31 -2.62
CA LEU A 461 11.03 -14.15 -3.81
C LEU A 461 10.09 -13.57 -4.88
N PRO A 462 10.45 -13.67 -6.16
CA PRO A 462 9.52 -13.43 -7.26
C PRO A 462 8.28 -14.33 -7.14
N PRO A 463 7.07 -13.85 -7.50
CA PRO A 463 5.84 -14.67 -7.40
C PRO A 463 5.90 -15.99 -8.17
N ARG A 464 6.66 -16.05 -9.28
CA ARG A 464 6.85 -17.25 -10.10
C ARG A 464 8.22 -17.93 -9.88
N ALA A 465 8.84 -17.70 -8.72
CA ALA A 465 10.14 -18.29 -8.42
C ALA A 465 10.03 -19.82 -8.26
N PRO A 466 10.89 -20.61 -8.94
CA PRO A 466 10.92 -22.06 -8.77
C PRO A 466 11.19 -22.51 -7.32
N SER A 467 11.91 -21.69 -6.54
CA SER A 467 12.19 -21.97 -5.14
C SER A 467 10.92 -22.01 -4.28
N ARG A 468 9.86 -21.25 -4.59
CA ARG A 468 8.59 -21.30 -3.85
C ARG A 468 8.02 -22.72 -3.87
N ALA A 469 7.90 -23.31 -5.05
CA ALA A 469 7.39 -24.68 -5.20
C ALA A 469 8.29 -25.71 -4.49
N ALA A 470 9.62 -25.59 -4.63
CA ALA A 470 10.56 -26.51 -3.98
C ALA A 470 10.49 -26.43 -2.45
N LEU A 471 10.38 -25.23 -1.88
CA LEU A 471 10.24 -25.01 -0.45
C LEU A 471 8.90 -25.56 0.07
N THR A 472 7.80 -25.32 -0.65
CA THR A 472 6.48 -25.86 -0.32
C THR A 472 6.48 -27.39 -0.35
N GLU A 473 7.04 -28.00 -1.39
CA GLU A 473 7.17 -29.47 -1.48
C GLU A 473 8.02 -30.04 -0.34
N ARG A 474 9.15 -29.40 -0.01
CA ARG A 474 10.00 -29.82 1.12
C ARG A 474 9.28 -29.68 2.47
N ALA A 475 8.57 -28.57 2.68
CA ALA A 475 7.80 -28.35 3.91
C ALA A 475 6.73 -29.43 4.09
N LEU A 476 6.00 -29.75 3.03
CA LEU A 476 5.02 -30.84 3.05
C LEU A 476 5.67 -32.17 3.44
N LEU A 477 6.80 -32.55 2.83
CA LEU A 477 7.52 -33.78 3.16
C LEU A 477 8.03 -33.82 4.60
N CYS A 478 8.35 -32.67 5.19
CA CYS A 478 8.82 -32.56 6.56
C CYS A 478 7.71 -32.66 7.62
N LEU A 479 6.44 -32.53 7.24
CA LEU A 479 5.33 -32.71 8.17
C LEU A 479 5.19 -34.19 8.59
N PRO A 480 4.71 -34.45 9.82
CA PRO A 480 4.32 -35.80 10.22
C PRO A 480 3.28 -36.35 9.23
N ASN A 481 3.57 -37.50 8.60
CA ASN A 481 2.75 -38.09 7.54
C ASN A 481 2.62 -37.25 6.26
N GLY A 482 3.57 -36.35 6.00
CA GLY A 482 3.57 -35.36 4.92
C GLY A 482 3.40 -35.86 3.47
N GLY A 483 3.56 -37.16 3.24
CA GLY A 483 3.22 -37.81 1.97
C GLY A 483 1.72 -38.10 1.78
N ASN A 484 0.90 -37.98 2.83
CA ASN A 484 -0.52 -38.26 2.82
C ASN A 484 -1.34 -37.09 3.40
N MET A 485 -1.94 -36.30 2.50
CA MET A 485 -2.78 -35.14 2.86
C MET A 485 -3.96 -35.49 3.77
N SER A 486 -4.47 -36.72 3.70
CA SER A 486 -5.65 -37.15 4.48
C SER A 486 -5.37 -37.28 5.99
N THR A 487 -4.10 -37.37 6.38
CA THR A 487 -3.67 -37.54 7.78
C THR A 487 -3.19 -36.25 8.44
N LEU A 488 -3.16 -35.14 7.69
CA LEU A 488 -2.76 -33.84 8.23
C LEU A 488 -3.79 -33.33 9.23
N THR A 489 -3.32 -32.62 10.25
CA THR A 489 -4.14 -31.88 11.21
C THR A 489 -4.09 -30.37 10.92
N SER A 490 -5.01 -29.59 11.49
CA SER A 490 -4.95 -28.12 11.41
C SER A 490 -3.63 -27.56 11.95
N SER A 491 -3.06 -28.21 12.99
CA SER A 491 -1.75 -27.86 13.55
C SER A 491 -0.64 -28.04 12.52
N ASP A 492 -0.65 -29.15 11.77
CA ASP A 492 0.33 -29.41 10.71
C ASP A 492 0.23 -28.36 9.58
N VAL A 493 -0.99 -27.97 9.21
CA VAL A 493 -1.23 -26.91 8.22
C VAL A 493 -0.70 -25.56 8.69
N SER A 494 -0.91 -25.20 9.97
CA SER A 494 -0.40 -23.95 10.54
C SER A 494 1.13 -23.84 10.45
N ARG A 495 1.86 -24.96 10.60
CA ARG A 495 3.32 -25.01 10.47
C ARG A 495 3.84 -24.73 9.06
N LEU A 496 2.99 -24.80 8.03
CA LEU A 496 3.38 -24.39 6.68
C LEU A 496 3.55 -22.87 6.58
N GLY A 497 2.95 -22.11 7.50
CA GLY A 497 2.99 -20.65 7.49
C GLY A 497 2.62 -20.08 6.11
N PRO A 498 3.40 -19.13 5.58
CA PRO A 498 3.16 -18.53 4.26
C PRO A 498 3.22 -19.50 3.07
N LEU A 499 3.83 -20.69 3.21
CA LEU A 499 3.86 -21.69 2.13
C LEU A 499 2.49 -22.32 1.88
N LEU A 500 1.54 -22.21 2.82
CA LEU A 500 0.15 -22.59 2.62
C LEU A 500 -0.46 -21.89 1.39
N CYS A 501 -0.08 -20.62 1.17
CA CYS A 501 -0.55 -19.81 0.05
C CYS A 501 -0.06 -20.31 -1.33
N GLU A 502 0.98 -21.14 -1.35
CA GLU A 502 1.59 -21.72 -2.55
C GLU A 502 1.05 -23.11 -2.90
N LEU A 503 0.23 -23.71 -2.02
CA LEU A 503 -0.34 -25.04 -2.28
C LEU A 503 -1.18 -25.05 -3.56
N LYS A 504 -1.03 -26.13 -4.32
CA LYS A 504 -1.83 -26.38 -5.52
C LYS A 504 -3.27 -26.68 -5.08
N PRO A 505 -4.29 -26.03 -5.69
CA PRO A 505 -5.69 -26.30 -5.34
C PRO A 505 -6.10 -27.77 -5.46
N SER A 506 -5.43 -28.53 -6.33
CA SER A 506 -5.67 -29.97 -6.50
C SER A 506 -5.31 -30.82 -5.29
N THR A 507 -4.45 -30.36 -4.36
CA THR A 507 -4.06 -31.12 -3.16
C THR A 507 -4.99 -30.87 -1.98
N LEU A 508 -5.67 -29.72 -1.93
CA LEU A 508 -6.54 -29.33 -0.83
C LEU A 508 -7.72 -30.31 -0.61
N PRO A 509 -8.42 -30.81 -1.65
CA PRO A 509 -9.52 -31.77 -1.46
C PRO A 509 -9.11 -33.12 -0.86
N LEU A 510 -7.81 -33.42 -0.80
CA LEU A 510 -7.29 -34.65 -0.21
C LEU A 510 -7.22 -34.59 1.32
N MET A 511 -7.36 -33.40 1.91
CA MET A 511 -7.38 -33.20 3.36
C MET A 511 -8.71 -33.62 3.97
N ALA A 512 -8.70 -33.94 5.27
CA ALA A 512 -9.94 -34.15 6.02
C ALA A 512 -10.83 -32.89 5.96
N PRO A 513 -12.16 -33.00 5.92
CA PRO A 513 -13.06 -31.86 5.73
C PRO A 513 -12.84 -30.69 6.71
N GLU A 514 -12.59 -30.99 7.99
CA GLU A 514 -12.32 -29.97 9.02
C GLU A 514 -10.99 -29.22 8.77
N VAL A 515 -9.98 -29.93 8.26
CA VAL A 515 -8.66 -29.38 7.95
C VAL A 515 -8.73 -28.57 6.65
N LEU A 516 -9.55 -28.97 5.68
CA LEU A 516 -9.82 -28.20 4.48
C LEU A 516 -10.53 -26.88 4.80
N ASP A 517 -11.57 -26.88 5.65
CA ASP A 517 -12.23 -25.65 6.11
C ASP A 517 -11.22 -24.70 6.79
N PHE A 518 -10.41 -25.24 7.70
CA PHE A 518 -9.34 -24.50 8.37
C PHE A 518 -8.34 -23.89 7.38
N SER A 519 -7.86 -24.71 6.43
CA SER A 519 -6.87 -24.29 5.43
C SER A 519 -7.40 -23.14 4.56
N LEU A 520 -8.65 -23.22 4.09
CA LEU A 520 -9.25 -22.16 3.27
C LEU A 520 -9.44 -20.86 4.05
N ARG A 521 -9.74 -20.93 5.35
CA ARG A 521 -9.82 -19.74 6.21
C ARG A 521 -8.45 -19.11 6.43
N ALA A 522 -7.43 -19.91 6.73
CA ALA A 522 -6.05 -19.43 6.86
C ALA A 522 -5.53 -18.83 5.55
N MET A 523 -5.88 -19.42 4.40
CA MET A 523 -5.52 -18.89 3.09
C MET A 523 -6.14 -17.52 2.79
N ALA A 524 -7.24 -17.13 3.46
CA ALA A 524 -7.83 -15.80 3.29
C ALA A 524 -6.94 -14.66 3.83
N SER A 525 -5.97 -14.99 4.68
CA SER A 525 -4.95 -14.06 5.19
C SER A 525 -3.71 -13.97 4.29
N CYS A 526 -3.67 -14.70 3.16
CA CYS A 526 -2.55 -14.68 2.23
C CYS A 526 -2.42 -13.34 1.50
N ASP A 527 -1.25 -12.72 1.58
CA ASP A 527 -0.90 -11.55 0.77
C ASP A 527 -0.87 -11.87 -0.74
N HIS A 528 -0.54 -13.11 -1.08
CA HIS A 528 -0.41 -13.54 -2.46
C HIS A 528 -0.98 -14.95 -2.64
N ILE A 529 -1.85 -15.10 -3.65
CA ILE A 529 -2.23 -16.41 -4.21
C ILE A 529 -1.76 -16.45 -5.66
N PRO A 530 -1.00 -17.48 -6.08
CA PRO A 530 -0.55 -17.65 -7.45
C PRO A 530 -1.71 -17.54 -8.43
N GLN A 531 -1.56 -16.70 -9.46
CA GLN A 531 -2.64 -16.45 -10.43
C GLN A 531 -3.25 -17.73 -11.03
N PRO A 532 -2.46 -18.76 -11.42
CA PRO A 532 -3.01 -20.01 -11.96
C PRO A 532 -3.91 -20.78 -10.98
N HIS A 533 -3.72 -20.59 -9.67
CA HIS A 533 -4.47 -21.30 -8.63
C HIS A 533 -5.83 -20.65 -8.32
N ARG A 534 -6.02 -19.37 -8.64
CA ARG A 534 -7.17 -18.57 -8.17
C ARG A 534 -8.52 -19.15 -8.59
N ALA A 535 -8.69 -19.48 -9.86
CA ALA A 535 -9.99 -19.95 -10.38
C ALA A 535 -10.43 -21.27 -9.71
N GLU A 536 -9.50 -22.22 -9.57
CA GLU A 536 -9.79 -23.50 -8.92
C GLU A 536 -9.98 -23.36 -7.40
N LEU A 537 -9.19 -22.51 -6.74
CA LEU A 537 -9.36 -22.20 -5.33
C LEU A 537 -10.75 -21.60 -5.05
N ILE A 538 -11.19 -20.65 -5.86
CA ILE A 538 -12.53 -20.05 -5.74
C ILE A 538 -13.64 -21.09 -5.94
N ARG A 539 -13.46 -22.02 -6.88
CA ARG A 539 -14.38 -23.15 -7.08
C ARG A 539 -14.44 -24.01 -5.82
N LEU A 540 -13.31 -24.33 -5.21
CA LEU A 540 -13.25 -25.13 -3.98
C LEU A 540 -13.91 -24.42 -2.79
N VAL A 541 -13.68 -23.11 -2.62
CA VAL A 541 -14.35 -22.30 -1.59
C VAL A 541 -15.87 -22.38 -1.74
N LYS A 542 -16.41 -22.26 -2.96
CA LYS A 542 -17.86 -22.42 -3.21
C LYS A 542 -18.37 -23.83 -2.91
N GLN A 543 -17.55 -24.86 -3.08
CA GLN A 543 -17.91 -26.24 -2.75
C GLN A 543 -17.98 -26.48 -1.24
N VAL A 544 -17.05 -25.90 -0.47
CA VAL A 544 -16.97 -26.09 0.99
C VAL A 544 -18.01 -25.23 1.71
N PHE A 545 -18.16 -23.97 1.31
CA PHE A 545 -19.01 -22.99 2.01
C PHE A 545 -20.39 -22.79 1.38
N GLY A 546 -20.68 -23.47 0.27
CA GLY A 546 -21.94 -23.35 -0.47
C GLY A 546 -22.01 -22.11 -1.38
N ASN A 547 -23.20 -21.81 -1.89
CA ASN A 547 -23.42 -20.72 -2.84
C ASN A 547 -23.31 -19.34 -2.17
N LEU A 548 -22.63 -18.42 -2.85
CA LEU A 548 -22.40 -17.05 -2.37
C LEU A 548 -23.68 -16.27 -2.03
N SER A 549 -24.77 -16.52 -2.76
CA SER A 549 -26.08 -15.91 -2.49
C SER A 549 -26.66 -16.28 -1.13
N ASP A 550 -26.31 -17.46 -0.62
CA ASP A 550 -26.84 -18.01 0.63
C ASP A 550 -25.93 -17.72 1.84
N TRP A 551 -24.69 -17.28 1.60
CA TRP A 551 -23.72 -17.03 2.65
C TRP A 551 -24.24 -16.04 3.70
N PRO A 552 -24.02 -16.34 5.00
CA PRO A 552 -24.20 -15.37 6.06
C PRO A 552 -22.99 -14.41 6.11
N ALA A 553 -23.09 -13.32 6.86
CA ALA A 553 -22.07 -12.27 6.89
C ALA A 553 -20.70 -12.82 7.34
N GLU A 554 -20.71 -13.69 8.34
CA GLU A 554 -19.55 -14.32 8.97
C GLU A 554 -18.73 -15.14 7.97
N THR A 555 -19.41 -15.79 7.02
CA THR A 555 -18.71 -16.58 5.99
C THR A 555 -17.96 -15.65 5.05
N LEU A 556 -18.59 -14.58 4.56
CA LEU A 556 -17.92 -13.60 3.70
C LEU A 556 -16.80 -12.86 4.45
N GLU A 557 -16.99 -12.52 5.73
CA GLU A 557 -15.94 -11.93 6.56
C GLU A 557 -14.70 -12.83 6.67
N SER A 558 -14.91 -14.15 6.72
CA SER A 558 -13.82 -15.13 6.89
C SER A 558 -13.08 -15.51 5.61
N VAL A 559 -13.79 -15.77 4.51
CA VAL A 559 -13.18 -16.27 3.25
C VAL A 559 -13.41 -15.33 2.06
N GLY A 560 -13.96 -14.15 2.31
CA GLY A 560 -14.18 -13.09 1.32
C GLY A 560 -12.93 -12.70 0.52
N PRO A 561 -11.74 -12.53 1.16
CA PRO A 561 -10.52 -12.21 0.43
C PRO A 561 -10.20 -13.17 -0.72
N LEU A 562 -10.48 -14.47 -0.57
CA LEU A 562 -10.23 -15.46 -1.62
C LEU A 562 -11.18 -15.33 -2.80
N VAL A 563 -12.49 -15.13 -2.54
CA VAL A 563 -13.49 -15.01 -3.62
C VAL A 563 -13.45 -13.65 -4.32
N LEU A 564 -12.97 -12.62 -3.62
CA LEU A 564 -12.78 -11.27 -4.16
C LEU A 564 -11.52 -11.14 -5.05
N LEU A 565 -10.74 -12.21 -5.21
CA LEU A 565 -9.68 -12.29 -6.22
C LEU A 565 -10.24 -12.36 -7.66
N ASP A 566 -11.55 -12.55 -7.83
CA ASP A 566 -12.26 -12.59 -9.10
C ASP A 566 -13.27 -11.45 -9.22
N ASP A 567 -13.04 -10.58 -10.20
CA ASP A 567 -13.86 -9.40 -10.47
C ASP A 567 -15.30 -9.75 -10.88
N THR A 568 -15.51 -10.91 -11.51
CA THR A 568 -16.85 -11.39 -11.86
C THR A 568 -17.66 -11.65 -10.60
N VAL A 569 -17.03 -12.25 -9.58
CA VAL A 569 -17.65 -12.49 -8.27
C VAL A 569 -17.94 -11.17 -7.55
N ALA A 570 -16.98 -10.24 -7.54
CA ALA A 570 -17.17 -8.93 -6.92
C ALA A 570 -18.39 -8.18 -7.49
N SER A 571 -18.63 -8.29 -8.80
CA SER A 571 -19.77 -7.66 -9.47
C SER A 571 -21.14 -8.32 -9.16
N THR A 572 -21.18 -9.65 -8.95
CA THR A 572 -22.42 -10.43 -8.79
C THR A 572 -22.82 -10.70 -7.34
N LEU A 573 -22.06 -10.17 -6.36
CA LEU A 573 -22.40 -10.28 -4.93
C LEU A 573 -23.85 -9.85 -4.64
N PRO A 574 -24.57 -10.51 -3.72
CA PRO A 574 -25.95 -10.14 -3.41
C PRO A 574 -26.06 -8.81 -2.66
N ASN A 575 -27.16 -8.07 -2.86
CA ASN A 575 -27.42 -6.78 -2.19
C ASN A 575 -28.01 -6.95 -0.77
N LYS A 576 -27.38 -7.79 0.07
CA LYS A 576 -27.84 -8.01 1.46
C LYS A 576 -27.56 -6.78 2.33
N PRO A 577 -28.39 -6.48 3.36
CA PRO A 577 -28.21 -5.27 4.19
C PRO A 577 -26.85 -5.14 4.88
N TRP A 578 -26.22 -6.27 5.23
CA TRP A 578 -24.90 -6.30 5.87
C TRP A 578 -23.73 -6.20 4.89
N MET A 579 -23.98 -6.34 3.58
CA MET A 579 -22.93 -6.50 2.56
C MET A 579 -21.98 -5.31 2.51
N LYS A 580 -22.51 -4.08 2.57
CA LYS A 580 -21.70 -2.85 2.51
C LYS A 580 -20.64 -2.84 3.61
N ASP A 581 -21.04 -3.15 4.83
CA ASP A 581 -20.16 -3.04 6.00
C ASP A 581 -19.10 -4.13 6.01
N VAL A 582 -19.42 -5.35 5.54
CA VAL A 582 -18.45 -6.42 5.34
C VAL A 582 -17.44 -6.06 4.25
N LEU A 583 -17.87 -5.52 3.11
CA LEU A 583 -16.93 -5.13 2.04
C LEU A 583 -16.02 -3.97 2.46
N VAL A 584 -16.54 -3.00 3.22
CA VAL A 584 -15.73 -1.92 3.80
C VAL A 584 -14.71 -2.47 4.81
N PHE A 585 -15.12 -3.45 5.63
CA PHE A 585 -14.23 -4.14 6.57
C PHE A 585 -13.14 -4.97 5.90
N LEU A 586 -13.47 -5.65 4.79
CA LEU A 586 -12.51 -6.48 4.05
C LEU A 586 -11.55 -5.66 3.20
N LYS A 587 -11.95 -4.46 2.75
CA LYS A 587 -11.15 -3.62 1.83
C LYS A 587 -9.67 -3.46 2.24
N PRO A 588 -9.31 -3.21 3.52
CA PRO A 588 -7.91 -3.08 3.94
C PRO A 588 -7.14 -4.42 3.95
N ARG A 589 -7.83 -5.56 3.95
CA ARG A 589 -7.25 -6.92 3.92
C ARG A 589 -6.98 -7.41 2.49
N LEU A 590 -7.46 -6.68 1.49
CA LEU A 590 -7.25 -7.03 0.09
C LEU A 590 -5.94 -6.42 -0.41
N THR A 591 -5.12 -7.22 -1.06
CA THR A 591 -3.87 -6.74 -1.67
C THR A 591 -4.10 -5.91 -2.92
N GLN A 592 -5.24 -6.11 -3.60
CA GLN A 592 -5.68 -5.31 -4.73
C GLN A 592 -7.19 -5.06 -4.63
N ILE A 593 -7.61 -3.83 -4.94
CA ILE A 593 -9.01 -3.42 -4.93
C ILE A 593 -9.42 -3.13 -6.36
N SER A 594 -10.18 -4.05 -6.96
CA SER A 594 -10.63 -3.92 -8.34
C SER A 594 -11.75 -2.89 -8.50
N ASP A 595 -11.90 -2.39 -9.72
CA ASP A 595 -12.98 -1.46 -10.05
C ASP A 595 -14.36 -2.11 -9.94
N ALA A 596 -14.47 -3.42 -10.19
CA ALA A 596 -15.70 -4.18 -9.94
C ALA A 596 -16.13 -4.11 -8.47
N LEU A 597 -15.19 -4.29 -7.53
CA LEU A 597 -15.48 -4.17 -6.11
C LEU A 597 -15.80 -2.72 -5.71
N LYS A 598 -15.05 -1.73 -6.21
CA LYS A 598 -15.35 -0.31 -5.94
C LYS A 598 -16.75 0.07 -6.45
N LYS A 599 -17.12 -0.40 -7.64
CA LYS A 599 -18.45 -0.23 -8.23
C LYS A 599 -19.53 -0.89 -7.37
N LYS A 600 -19.29 -2.11 -6.88
CA LYS A 600 -20.24 -2.78 -5.99
C LYS A 600 -20.49 -2.01 -4.70
N ILE A 601 -19.44 -1.49 -4.07
CA ILE A 601 -19.55 -0.64 -2.87
C ILE A 601 -20.32 0.65 -3.19
N PHE A 602 -20.07 1.26 -4.36
CA PHE A 602 -20.84 2.41 -4.83
C PHE A 602 -22.34 2.08 -4.91
N ASP A 603 -22.71 0.98 -5.58
CA ASP A 603 -24.12 0.61 -5.77
C ASP A 603 -24.83 0.35 -4.43
N LEU A 604 -24.18 -0.38 -3.51
CA LEU A 604 -24.70 -0.63 -2.16
C LEU A 604 -24.90 0.66 -1.36
N THR A 605 -24.00 1.63 -1.52
CA THR A 605 -24.08 2.92 -0.83
C THR A 605 -25.27 3.74 -1.33
N VAL A 606 -25.44 3.84 -2.65
CA VAL A 606 -26.56 4.59 -3.23
C VAL A 606 -27.90 3.93 -2.91
N VAL A 607 -27.99 2.60 -2.97
CA VAL A 607 -29.21 1.85 -2.62
C VAL A 607 -29.57 2.04 -1.14
N ALA A 608 -28.60 1.98 -0.23
CA ALA A 608 -28.82 2.19 1.20
C ALA A 608 -29.35 3.62 1.48
N ALA A 609 -28.78 4.64 0.83
CA ALA A 609 -29.24 6.02 0.95
C ALA A 609 -30.68 6.19 0.41
N ALA A 610 -31.00 5.56 -0.72
CA ALA A 610 -32.35 5.57 -1.28
C ALA A 610 -33.38 4.94 -0.31
N ALA A 611 -33.03 3.84 0.35
CA ALA A 611 -33.89 3.16 1.32
C ALA A 611 -34.14 3.98 2.60
N ALA A 612 -33.17 4.81 3.02
CA ALA A 612 -33.31 5.70 4.17
C ALA A 612 -34.27 6.88 3.90
N SER A 613 -34.45 7.27 2.64
CA SER A 613 -35.26 8.45 2.25
C SER A 613 -36.79 8.24 2.28
N SER A 614 -37.31 7.00 2.28
CA SER A 614 -38.77 6.73 2.38
C SER A 614 -39.13 5.24 2.64
N PRO A 615 -40.11 4.93 3.51
CA PRO A 615 -40.62 3.57 3.74
C PRO A 615 -41.22 2.89 2.48
N ALA A 616 -41.80 3.67 1.55
CA ALA A 616 -42.42 3.14 0.34
C ALA A 616 -41.40 2.62 -0.69
N ARG A 617 -40.17 3.17 -0.70
CA ARG A 617 -39.06 2.70 -1.57
C ARG A 617 -38.42 1.41 -1.05
N LYS A 618 -38.51 1.13 0.25
CA LYS A 618 -37.99 -0.09 0.90
C LYS A 618 -38.51 -1.38 0.27
N ARG A 619 -39.77 -1.39 -0.21
CA ARG A 619 -40.38 -2.54 -0.91
C ARG A 619 -39.95 -2.72 -2.37
N ARG A 620 -39.46 -1.67 -3.05
CA ARG A 620 -39.00 -1.73 -4.45
C ARG A 620 -37.48 -1.97 -4.57
N ALA A 621 -36.69 -1.51 -3.59
CA ALA A 621 -35.24 -1.68 -3.58
C ALA A 621 -34.79 -3.14 -3.36
N VAL A 622 -35.65 -4.00 -2.81
CA VAL A 622 -35.37 -5.43 -2.55
C VAL A 622 -35.67 -6.32 -3.77
N ALA A 623 -36.38 -5.81 -4.79
CA ALA A 623 -36.99 -6.63 -5.84
C ALA A 623 -36.50 -6.36 -7.27
N GLY A 624 -35.44 -5.57 -7.49
CA GLY A 624 -35.04 -5.21 -8.85
C GLY A 624 -33.53 -5.03 -9.05
N ASP A 625 -32.99 -5.81 -9.98
CA ASP A 625 -31.69 -5.59 -10.62
C ASP A 625 -31.89 -4.48 -11.67
N SER A 626 -31.60 -3.22 -11.32
CA SER A 626 -31.53 -2.14 -12.32
C SER A 626 -30.83 -0.89 -11.79
N SER A 627 -29.69 -0.61 -12.40
CA SER A 627 -28.89 0.61 -12.31
C SER A 627 -29.62 1.89 -12.77
N SER A 628 -30.87 1.79 -13.24
CA SER A 628 -31.64 2.91 -13.80
C SER A 628 -32.39 3.76 -12.76
N ASN A 629 -32.58 3.26 -11.53
CA ASN A 629 -33.34 3.94 -10.46
C ASN A 629 -32.46 4.51 -9.33
N LEU A 630 -31.21 4.90 -9.62
CA LEU A 630 -30.34 5.56 -8.64
C LEU A 630 -30.96 6.90 -8.17
N THR A 631 -30.91 7.19 -6.87
CA THR A 631 -31.33 8.49 -6.30
C THR A 631 -30.41 9.64 -6.74
N GLU A 632 -30.90 10.88 -6.65
CA GLU A 632 -30.08 12.08 -6.87
C GLU A 632 -28.86 12.08 -5.92
N PRO A 633 -27.67 12.52 -6.39
CA PRO A 633 -26.52 12.71 -5.53
C PRO A 633 -26.81 13.74 -4.42
N THR A 634 -26.66 13.34 -3.17
CA THR A 634 -26.73 14.24 -2.01
C THR A 634 -25.35 14.45 -1.41
N GLN A 635 -25.18 15.50 -0.60
CA GLN A 635 -23.91 15.78 0.06
C GLN A 635 -23.39 14.57 0.85
N ALA A 636 -24.24 13.95 1.67
CA ALA A 636 -23.85 12.82 2.50
C ALA A 636 -23.37 11.62 1.67
N VAL A 637 -24.03 11.32 0.55
CA VAL A 637 -23.67 10.20 -0.33
C VAL A 637 -22.35 10.48 -1.06
N ILE A 638 -22.17 11.69 -1.59
CA ILE A 638 -20.93 12.06 -2.28
C ILE A 638 -19.74 11.97 -1.32
N GLU A 639 -19.89 12.47 -0.10
CA GLU A 639 -18.84 12.37 0.93
C GLU A 639 -18.56 10.92 1.34
N GLU A 640 -19.59 10.07 1.45
CA GLU A 640 -19.42 8.64 1.80
C GLU A 640 -18.65 7.87 0.71
N LEU A 641 -18.94 8.17 -0.55
CA LEU A 641 -18.33 7.51 -1.71
C LEU A 641 -16.86 7.90 -1.90
N GLY A 642 -16.47 9.14 -1.58
CA GLY A 642 -15.11 9.64 -1.80
C GLY A 642 -14.65 9.45 -3.24
N LEU A 643 -13.58 8.68 -3.47
CA LEU A 643 -13.08 8.40 -4.82
C LEU A 643 -14.04 7.54 -5.66
N ASN A 644 -14.99 6.83 -5.05
CA ASN A 644 -15.97 6.02 -5.79
C ASN A 644 -17.04 6.86 -6.49
N ASN A 645 -17.04 8.21 -6.35
CA ASN A 645 -17.92 9.08 -7.15
C ASN A 645 -17.67 8.99 -8.66
N VAL A 646 -16.56 8.37 -9.09
CA VAL A 646 -16.28 8.07 -10.51
C VAL A 646 -17.34 7.18 -11.16
N PHE A 647 -18.16 6.46 -10.38
CA PHE A 647 -19.18 5.55 -10.91
C PHE A 647 -20.58 6.16 -11.12
N TRP A 648 -20.77 7.46 -10.85
CA TRP A 648 -22.03 8.15 -11.13
C TRP A 648 -22.28 8.27 -12.64
N THR A 649 -23.49 8.00 -13.12
CA THR A 649 -23.79 8.28 -14.53
C THR A 649 -23.87 9.80 -14.79
N PRO A 650 -23.56 10.28 -16.01
CA PRO A 650 -23.68 11.70 -16.36
C PRO A 650 -25.07 12.27 -16.04
N THR A 651 -26.14 11.53 -16.35
CA THR A 651 -27.52 11.91 -16.06
C THR A 651 -27.78 12.12 -14.57
N LYS A 652 -27.17 11.31 -13.71
CA LYS A 652 -27.33 11.44 -12.25
C LYS A 652 -26.55 12.63 -11.71
N LEU A 653 -25.33 12.87 -12.20
CA LEU A 653 -24.58 14.09 -11.87
C LEU A 653 -25.33 15.36 -12.29
N GLN A 654 -26.06 15.33 -13.41
CA GLN A 654 -26.82 16.49 -13.88
C GLN A 654 -27.98 16.85 -12.94
N GLN A 655 -28.59 15.85 -12.29
CA GLN A 655 -29.69 16.02 -11.34
C GLN A 655 -29.27 16.69 -10.03
N MET A 656 -27.97 16.71 -9.71
CA MET A 656 -27.44 17.32 -8.50
C MET A 656 -27.77 18.81 -8.39
N SER A 657 -28.34 19.21 -7.26
CA SER A 657 -28.57 20.62 -6.90
C SER A 657 -27.28 21.44 -6.80
N SER A 658 -27.37 22.75 -7.09
CA SER A 658 -26.22 23.67 -7.01
C SER A 658 -25.62 23.78 -5.61
N SER A 659 -26.46 23.74 -4.57
CA SER A 659 -26.01 23.72 -3.17
C SER A 659 -25.20 22.47 -2.84
N THR A 660 -25.64 21.30 -3.32
CA THR A 660 -24.90 20.03 -3.15
C THR A 660 -23.57 20.06 -3.87
N PHE A 661 -23.56 20.55 -5.12
CA PHE A 661 -22.32 20.70 -5.89
C PHE A 661 -21.32 21.61 -5.17
N LEU A 662 -21.74 22.79 -4.71
CA LEU A 662 -20.88 23.72 -3.97
C LEU A 662 -20.35 23.11 -2.66
N ALA A 663 -21.20 22.38 -1.92
CA ALA A 663 -20.81 21.75 -0.66
C ALA A 663 -19.83 20.58 -0.84
N THR A 664 -19.81 19.96 -2.01
CA THR A 664 -19.02 18.74 -2.29
C THR A 664 -17.94 18.92 -3.35
N LEU A 665 -17.71 20.16 -3.80
CA LEU A 665 -16.78 20.47 -4.89
C LEU A 665 -15.37 19.91 -4.65
N ASP A 666 -14.85 20.03 -3.43
CA ASP A 666 -13.52 19.53 -3.05
C ASP A 666 -13.42 17.99 -3.18
N VAL A 667 -14.50 17.27 -2.86
CA VAL A 667 -14.57 15.81 -2.99
C VAL A 667 -14.64 15.42 -4.46
N LEU A 668 -15.57 16.02 -5.22
CA LEU A 668 -15.75 15.75 -6.64
C LEU A 668 -14.50 16.11 -7.45
N GLY A 669 -13.90 17.28 -7.18
CA GLY A 669 -12.68 17.73 -7.84
C GLY A 669 -11.45 16.87 -7.52
N SER A 670 -11.45 16.13 -6.41
CA SER A 670 -10.36 15.23 -6.05
C SER A 670 -10.45 13.84 -6.71
N VAL A 671 -11.55 13.53 -7.42
CA VAL A 671 -11.76 12.21 -8.03
C VAL A 671 -11.09 12.15 -9.41
N PRO A 672 -10.07 11.30 -9.60
CA PRO A 672 -9.51 11.03 -10.92
C PRO A 672 -10.39 10.06 -11.71
N GLY A 673 -10.18 9.97 -13.03
CA GLY A 673 -10.76 8.91 -13.86
C GLY A 673 -12.21 9.12 -14.31
N TYR A 674 -12.80 10.30 -14.13
CA TYR A 674 -14.08 10.62 -14.75
C TYR A 674 -14.00 10.49 -16.28
N SER A 675 -15.05 9.94 -16.88
CA SER A 675 -15.24 9.93 -18.32
C SER A 675 -15.48 11.34 -18.86
N SER A 676 -15.23 11.52 -20.16
CA SER A 676 -15.44 12.81 -20.84
C SER A 676 -16.87 13.35 -20.69
N ASP A 677 -17.88 12.47 -20.64
CA ASP A 677 -19.28 12.88 -20.47
C ASP A 677 -19.60 13.31 -19.03
N GLN A 678 -19.03 12.63 -18.02
CA GLN A 678 -19.15 13.04 -16.62
C GLN A 678 -18.48 14.40 -16.41
N LEU A 679 -17.27 14.57 -16.93
CA LEU A 679 -16.52 15.83 -16.89
C LEU A 679 -17.30 16.97 -17.53
N ARG A 680 -17.97 16.74 -18.67
CA ARG A 680 -18.81 17.75 -19.33
C ARG A 680 -20.01 18.19 -18.47
N VAL A 681 -20.62 17.27 -17.74
CA VAL A 681 -21.72 17.61 -16.81
C VAL A 681 -21.21 18.43 -15.63
N LEU A 682 -20.09 18.01 -15.02
CA LEU A 682 -19.48 18.73 -13.91
C LEU A 682 -18.96 20.12 -14.32
N TYR A 683 -18.43 20.25 -15.54
CA TYR A 683 -18.09 21.54 -16.15
C TYR A 683 -19.28 22.50 -16.19
N LYS A 684 -20.42 22.03 -16.72
CA LYS A 684 -21.64 22.85 -16.79
C LYS A 684 -22.08 23.32 -15.40
N LYS A 685 -22.03 22.44 -14.40
CA LYS A 685 -22.32 22.80 -13.00
C LYS A 685 -21.33 23.84 -12.45
N ALA A 686 -20.04 23.73 -12.79
CA ALA A 686 -19.04 24.72 -12.41
C ALA A 686 -19.31 26.09 -13.04
N VAL A 687 -19.64 26.13 -14.34
CA VAL A 687 -19.97 27.39 -15.04
C VAL A 687 -21.29 27.99 -14.52
N GLU A 688 -22.29 27.17 -14.22
CA GLU A 688 -23.53 27.60 -13.57
C GLU A 688 -23.27 28.22 -12.19
N ALA A 689 -22.33 27.65 -11.42
CA ALA A 689 -22.03 28.07 -10.05
C ALA A 689 -21.09 29.30 -9.97
N PHE A 690 -20.11 29.41 -10.87
CA PHE A 690 -19.03 30.40 -10.76
C PHE A 690 -18.90 31.32 -11.99
N GLY A 691 -19.72 31.12 -13.01
CA GLY A 691 -19.61 31.79 -14.30
C GLY A 691 -18.49 31.22 -15.19
N PRO A 692 -18.16 31.89 -16.30
CA PRO A 692 -17.09 31.47 -17.22
C PRO A 692 -15.75 31.30 -16.51
N VAL A 693 -14.88 30.41 -17.01
CA VAL A 693 -13.56 30.10 -16.41
C VAL A 693 -12.73 31.36 -16.15
N LEU A 694 -12.79 32.35 -17.05
CA LEU A 694 -12.14 33.67 -16.92
C LEU A 694 -12.50 34.45 -15.65
N ARG A 695 -13.64 34.17 -15.02
CA ARG A 695 -14.09 34.82 -13.77
C ARG A 695 -13.77 34.01 -12.52
N MET A 696 -13.29 32.78 -12.67
CA MET A 696 -12.93 31.92 -11.54
C MET A 696 -11.60 32.38 -10.94
N ASN A 697 -11.48 32.32 -9.61
CA ASN A 697 -10.22 32.61 -8.91
C ASN A 697 -9.45 31.31 -8.60
N GLU A 698 -8.20 31.45 -8.14
CA GLU A 698 -7.33 30.33 -7.78
C GLU A 698 -7.97 29.35 -6.77
N THR A 699 -8.78 29.86 -5.83
CA THR A 699 -9.43 29.01 -4.81
C THR A 699 -10.42 28.06 -5.46
N VAL A 700 -11.27 28.58 -6.35
CA VAL A 700 -12.26 27.79 -7.10
C VAL A 700 -11.57 26.82 -8.05
N VAL A 701 -10.55 27.27 -8.78
CA VAL A 701 -9.81 26.46 -9.77
C VAL A 701 -9.17 25.24 -9.13
N VAL A 702 -8.54 25.38 -7.97
CA VAL A 702 -7.96 24.20 -7.30
C VAL A 702 -9.02 23.30 -6.68
N GLN A 703 -10.13 23.84 -6.16
CA GLN A 703 -11.24 23.01 -5.69
C GLN A 703 -11.87 22.20 -6.82
N LEU A 704 -11.94 22.75 -8.03
CA LEU A 704 -12.39 22.02 -9.22
C LEU A 704 -11.49 20.83 -9.54
N GLY A 705 -10.19 20.92 -9.24
CA GLY A 705 -9.25 19.79 -9.36
C GLY A 705 -9.33 19.11 -10.74
N CYS A 706 -9.60 17.80 -10.75
CA CYS A 706 -9.72 16.99 -11.95
C CYS A 706 -10.91 17.34 -12.86
N ILE A 707 -11.88 18.13 -12.40
CA ILE A 707 -12.96 18.65 -13.26
C ILE A 707 -12.40 19.57 -14.36
N MET A 708 -11.28 20.24 -14.11
CA MET A 708 -10.63 21.14 -15.08
C MET A 708 -10.19 20.44 -16.38
N GLN A 709 -10.08 19.11 -16.41
CA GLN A 709 -9.82 18.35 -17.64
C GLN A 709 -10.92 18.52 -18.70
N SER A 710 -12.08 19.06 -18.33
CA SER A 710 -13.15 19.41 -19.27
C SER A 710 -12.93 20.75 -19.98
N PHE A 711 -12.03 21.59 -19.49
CA PHE A 711 -11.80 22.92 -20.04
C PHE A 711 -11.13 22.82 -21.40
N SER A 712 -11.47 23.74 -22.30
CA SER A 712 -10.77 23.89 -23.58
C SER A 712 -9.32 24.30 -23.36
N ASN A 713 -8.44 23.98 -24.32
CA ASN A 713 -7.04 24.39 -24.27
C ASN A 713 -6.89 25.92 -24.11
N SER A 714 -7.75 26.72 -24.74
CA SER A 714 -7.78 28.17 -24.55
C SER A 714 -8.16 28.59 -23.13
N GLU A 715 -9.10 27.91 -22.48
CA GLU A 715 -9.45 28.20 -21.08
C GLU A 715 -8.33 27.78 -20.13
N LEU A 716 -7.65 26.66 -20.40
CA LEU A 716 -6.50 26.19 -19.64
C LEU A 716 -5.33 27.19 -19.68
N GLU A 717 -5.08 27.84 -20.83
CA GLU A 717 -4.06 28.90 -20.99
C GLU A 717 -4.36 30.18 -20.18
N MET A 718 -5.58 30.31 -19.65
CA MET A 718 -6.03 31.48 -18.88
C MET A 718 -6.22 31.17 -17.39
N LEU A 719 -5.83 29.97 -16.93
CA LEU A 719 -6.05 29.56 -15.55
C LEU A 719 -5.21 30.36 -14.55
N PRO A 720 -5.83 30.91 -13.49
CA PRO A 720 -5.10 31.51 -12.37
C PRO A 720 -4.59 30.42 -11.42
N LEU A 721 -3.64 29.62 -11.87
CA LEU A 721 -3.10 28.48 -11.11
C LEU A 721 -1.67 28.76 -10.65
N SER A 722 -1.47 28.86 -9.33
CA SER A 722 -0.14 28.95 -8.73
C SER A 722 0.62 27.63 -8.84
N LEU A 723 1.95 27.67 -8.72
CA LEU A 723 2.77 26.46 -8.65
C LEU A 723 2.37 25.53 -7.49
N ASP A 724 2.06 26.09 -6.32
CA ASP A 724 1.65 25.31 -5.13
C ASP A 724 0.31 24.57 -5.35
N GLY A 725 -0.52 25.05 -6.28
CA GLY A 725 -1.78 24.42 -6.67
C GLY A 725 -1.63 23.24 -7.63
N LEU A 726 -0.45 23.02 -8.23
CA LEU A 726 -0.24 21.96 -9.23
C LEU A 726 -0.24 20.55 -8.63
N ASP A 727 0.33 20.40 -7.44
CA ASP A 727 0.32 19.12 -6.72
C ASP A 727 -1.11 18.59 -6.49
N ASP A 728 -2.09 19.50 -6.38
CA ASP A 728 -3.49 19.14 -6.17
C ASP A 728 -4.13 18.53 -7.43
N VAL A 729 -3.57 18.77 -8.61
CA VAL A 729 -4.09 18.27 -9.90
C VAL A 729 -3.15 17.29 -10.60
N ALA A 730 -2.05 16.93 -9.95
CA ALA A 730 -1.06 16.00 -10.50
C ALA A 730 -1.61 14.58 -10.73
N ALA A 731 -2.62 14.16 -9.97
CA ALA A 731 -3.23 12.83 -10.11
C ALA A 731 -4.31 12.75 -11.22
N CYS A 732 -4.61 13.87 -11.89
CA CYS A 732 -5.62 13.90 -12.94
C CYS A 732 -5.08 13.36 -14.27
N GLY A 733 -5.96 12.79 -15.10
CA GLY A 733 -5.62 12.13 -16.36
C GLY A 733 -5.39 13.08 -17.54
N TRP A 734 -4.52 14.07 -17.36
CA TRP A 734 -4.22 15.08 -18.38
C TRP A 734 -3.64 14.45 -19.66
N ASN A 735 -4.08 14.94 -20.82
CA ASN A 735 -3.42 14.63 -22.09
C ASN A 735 -2.30 15.65 -22.40
N HIS A 736 -1.44 15.33 -23.37
CA HIS A 736 -0.28 16.18 -23.70
C HIS A 736 -0.66 17.60 -24.14
N SER A 737 -1.72 17.75 -24.97
CA SER A 737 -2.17 19.07 -25.42
C SER A 737 -2.65 19.94 -24.25
N GLN A 738 -3.33 19.31 -23.27
CA GLN A 738 -3.77 19.99 -22.06
C GLN A 738 -2.58 20.37 -21.19
N LEU A 739 -1.59 19.50 -21.03
CA LEU A 739 -0.38 19.81 -20.25
C LEU A 739 0.36 21.02 -20.84
N SER A 740 0.42 21.16 -22.16
CA SER A 740 1.00 22.35 -22.81
C SER A 740 0.20 23.62 -22.51
N SER A 741 -1.13 23.55 -22.56
CA SER A 741 -1.99 24.69 -22.20
C SER A 741 -1.95 25.04 -20.71
N VAL A 742 -1.92 24.04 -19.83
CA VAL A 742 -1.75 24.22 -18.38
C VAL A 742 -0.40 24.88 -18.08
N TRP A 743 0.69 24.42 -18.72
CA TRP A 743 2.01 25.04 -18.59
C TRP A 743 1.96 26.53 -18.97
N LYS A 744 1.38 26.88 -20.11
CA LYS A 744 1.24 28.29 -20.52
C LYS A 744 0.43 29.13 -19.52
N GLY A 745 -0.67 28.59 -19.00
CA GLY A 745 -1.50 29.25 -18.00
C GLY A 745 -0.74 29.50 -16.69
N VAL A 746 -0.06 28.47 -16.19
CA VAL A 746 0.81 28.54 -15.00
C VAL A 746 1.95 29.52 -15.21
N ALA A 747 2.65 29.42 -16.34
CA ALA A 747 3.77 30.30 -16.68
C ALA A 747 3.34 31.76 -16.71
N LYS A 748 2.20 32.06 -17.35
CA LYS A 748 1.62 33.40 -17.39
C LYS A 748 1.21 33.90 -16.01
N TYR A 749 0.50 33.08 -15.21
CA TYR A 749 0.00 33.50 -13.91
C TYR A 749 1.12 33.74 -12.89
N ASN A 750 2.20 32.96 -12.95
CA ASN A 750 3.33 33.04 -12.03
C ASN A 750 4.50 33.89 -12.58
N ASN A 751 4.33 34.54 -13.74
CA ASN A 751 5.39 35.29 -14.45
C ASN A 751 6.68 34.49 -14.68
N LEU A 752 6.54 33.22 -15.09
CA LEU A 752 7.65 32.31 -15.35
C LEU A 752 7.90 32.17 -16.85
N THR A 753 9.16 31.84 -17.16
CA THR A 753 9.61 31.35 -18.47
C THR A 753 10.55 30.16 -18.22
N ALA A 754 10.80 29.34 -19.24
CA ALA A 754 11.66 28.17 -19.07
C ALA A 754 13.06 28.48 -18.50
N PRO A 755 13.76 29.58 -18.91
CA PRO A 755 15.01 29.98 -18.27
C PRO A 755 14.87 30.32 -16.78
N LEU A 756 13.70 30.78 -16.32
CA LEU A 756 13.47 31.18 -14.93
C LEU A 756 13.14 30.01 -13.99
N LEU A 757 12.93 28.81 -14.52
CA LEU A 757 12.66 27.61 -13.71
C LEU A 757 13.90 27.23 -12.89
N GLY A 758 13.81 27.42 -11.57
CA GLY A 758 14.74 26.89 -10.58
C GLY A 758 14.47 25.42 -10.27
N SER A 759 15.24 24.83 -9.36
CA SER A 759 15.10 23.41 -9.06
C SER A 759 13.81 23.10 -8.31
N ALA A 760 13.35 24.01 -7.43
CA ALA A 760 12.06 23.90 -6.76
C ALA A 760 10.89 24.06 -7.73
N GLU A 761 10.95 25.02 -8.66
CA GLU A 761 9.91 25.21 -9.67
C GLU A 761 9.78 23.98 -10.58
N MET A 762 10.90 23.41 -11.05
CA MET A 762 10.89 22.18 -11.86
C MET A 762 10.23 20.99 -11.14
N VAL A 763 10.50 20.84 -9.83
CA VAL A 763 9.88 19.78 -9.02
C VAL A 763 8.39 20.04 -8.81
N GLN A 764 7.98 21.30 -8.58
CA GLN A 764 6.57 21.69 -8.41
C GLN A 764 5.72 21.53 -9.66
N LEU A 765 6.33 21.72 -10.85
CA LEU A 765 5.62 21.51 -12.10
C LEU A 765 5.12 20.06 -12.23
N GLY A 766 5.84 19.09 -11.65
CA GLY A 766 5.48 17.67 -11.76
C GLY A 766 5.22 17.28 -13.21
N LEU A 767 4.06 16.66 -13.48
CA LEU A 767 3.65 16.28 -14.85
C LEU A 767 3.50 17.46 -15.82
N VAL A 768 3.29 18.70 -15.35
CA VAL A 768 3.17 19.89 -16.22
C VAL A 768 4.49 20.18 -16.94
N VAL A 769 5.63 19.67 -16.44
CA VAL A 769 6.91 19.77 -17.17
C VAL A 769 6.83 19.09 -18.55
N CYS A 770 5.95 18.10 -18.71
CA CYS A 770 5.73 17.42 -19.99
C CYS A 770 4.99 18.29 -21.03
N GLY A 771 4.52 19.48 -20.63
CA GLY A 771 3.86 20.46 -21.51
C GLY A 771 4.82 21.47 -22.14
N LEU A 772 6.09 21.52 -21.69
CA LEU A 772 7.11 22.37 -22.29
C LEU A 772 7.42 21.89 -23.72
N ASN A 773 7.67 22.84 -24.61
CA ASN A 773 8.11 22.55 -25.97
C ASN A 773 9.64 22.39 -26.06
N SER A 774 10.13 21.95 -27.22
CA SER A 774 11.57 21.72 -27.48
C SER A 774 12.46 22.92 -27.21
N SER A 775 12.04 24.13 -27.60
CA SER A 775 12.81 25.34 -27.35
C SER A 775 12.85 25.68 -25.85
N GLU A 776 11.76 25.45 -25.13
CA GLU A 776 11.70 25.69 -23.68
C GLU A 776 12.57 24.69 -22.92
N ILE A 777 12.53 23.41 -23.29
CA ILE A 777 13.36 22.36 -22.67
C ILE A 777 14.84 22.64 -22.91
N GLY A 778 15.22 23.05 -24.12
CA GLY A 778 16.59 23.45 -24.44
C GLY A 778 17.10 24.69 -23.69
N GLN A 779 16.20 25.48 -23.09
CA GLN A 779 16.53 26.67 -22.30
C GLN A 779 16.64 26.41 -20.79
N LEU A 780 16.33 25.19 -20.33
CA LEU A 780 16.43 24.84 -18.92
C LEU A 780 17.89 24.93 -18.45
N ARG A 781 18.10 25.53 -17.27
CA ARG A 781 19.44 25.63 -16.69
C ARG A 781 19.90 24.25 -16.22
N VAL A 782 20.96 23.73 -16.85
CA VAL A 782 21.56 22.41 -16.56
C VAL A 782 21.83 22.20 -15.06
N ALA A 783 22.34 23.21 -14.37
CA ALA A 783 22.59 23.14 -12.92
C ALA A 783 21.30 22.97 -12.10
N ALA A 784 20.24 23.72 -12.42
CA ALA A 784 18.94 23.61 -11.74
C ALA A 784 18.29 22.26 -12.02
N PHE A 785 18.33 21.79 -13.28
CA PHE A 785 17.87 20.47 -13.67
C PHE A 785 18.61 19.36 -12.89
N SER A 786 19.94 19.43 -12.81
CA SER A 786 20.76 18.46 -12.08
C SER A 786 20.40 18.39 -10.59
N ASP A 787 19.97 19.52 -10.02
CA ASP A 787 19.52 19.57 -8.63
C ASP A 787 18.06 19.09 -8.47
N ALA A 788 17.21 19.24 -9.49
CA ALA A 788 15.79 18.88 -9.44
C ALA A 788 15.51 17.40 -9.76
N VAL A 789 16.23 16.82 -10.71
CA VAL A 789 15.80 15.62 -11.45
C VAL A 789 15.44 14.41 -10.57
N GLY A 790 16.23 14.13 -9.52
CA GLY A 790 15.95 13.06 -8.55
C GLY A 790 14.65 13.22 -7.76
N SER A 791 14.07 14.41 -7.75
CA SER A 791 12.78 14.72 -7.13
C SER A 791 11.65 14.89 -8.15
N MET A 792 11.93 14.77 -9.45
CA MET A 792 10.97 14.80 -10.55
C MET A 792 10.55 13.37 -10.92
N ASP A 793 9.70 12.76 -10.10
CA ASP A 793 9.19 11.42 -10.35
C ASP A 793 7.86 11.41 -11.11
N GLY A 794 7.48 10.24 -11.64
CA GLY A 794 6.18 10.05 -12.31
C GLY A 794 6.04 10.74 -13.66
N LEU A 795 7.13 11.19 -14.29
CA LEU A 795 7.12 11.90 -15.59
C LEU A 795 6.73 10.99 -16.76
N GLN A 796 5.45 10.70 -16.90
CA GLN A 796 4.87 9.98 -18.06
C GLN A 796 4.71 10.93 -19.25
N CYS A 797 5.81 11.55 -19.68
CA CYS A 797 5.79 12.46 -20.83
C CYS A 797 5.75 11.68 -22.16
N PRO A 798 5.28 12.30 -23.26
CA PRO A 798 5.46 11.73 -24.59
C PRO A 798 6.94 11.46 -24.91
N ALA A 799 7.21 10.45 -25.73
CA ALA A 799 8.57 10.02 -26.07
C ALA A 799 9.46 11.16 -26.63
N GLU A 800 8.87 12.10 -27.37
CA GLU A 800 9.57 13.29 -27.88
C GLU A 800 10.10 14.19 -26.75
N VAL A 801 9.27 14.44 -25.74
CA VAL A 801 9.64 15.26 -24.59
C VAL A 801 10.70 14.54 -23.74
N LEU A 802 10.56 13.22 -23.54
CA LEU A 802 11.56 12.43 -22.83
C LEU A 802 12.92 12.45 -23.55
N ARG A 803 12.94 12.40 -24.89
CA ARG A 803 14.16 12.54 -25.69
C ARG A 803 14.86 13.88 -25.45
N GLN A 804 14.10 14.97 -25.38
CA GLN A 804 14.64 16.32 -25.13
C GLN A 804 15.12 16.48 -23.68
N LEU A 805 14.38 15.98 -22.69
CA LEU A 805 14.83 15.96 -21.29
C LEU A 805 16.08 15.08 -21.12
N LYS A 806 16.18 13.98 -21.87
CA LYS A 806 17.39 13.15 -21.93
C LYS A 806 18.58 13.96 -22.45
N ASP A 807 18.42 14.84 -23.44
CA ASP A 807 19.53 15.67 -23.93
C ASP A 807 20.01 16.69 -22.87
N VAL A 808 19.10 17.22 -22.05
CA VAL A 808 19.46 18.02 -20.87
C VAL A 808 20.21 17.17 -19.84
N ALA A 809 19.78 15.92 -19.62
CA ALA A 809 20.48 14.96 -18.75
C ALA A 809 21.88 14.60 -19.26
N VAL A 810 22.07 14.43 -20.57
CA VAL A 810 23.40 14.22 -21.17
C VAL A 810 24.29 15.45 -20.94
N SER A 811 23.73 16.65 -21.05
CA SER A 811 24.45 17.89 -20.74
C SER A 811 24.83 18.00 -19.25
N ALA A 812 24.02 17.45 -18.35
CA ALA A 812 24.23 17.45 -16.90
C ALA A 812 25.23 16.38 -16.42
N PHE A 813 25.13 15.16 -16.98
CA PHE A 813 25.76 13.96 -16.41
C PHE A 813 26.73 13.26 -17.38
N GLY A 814 26.86 13.75 -18.61
CA GLY A 814 27.65 13.12 -19.67
C GLY A 814 26.88 12.04 -20.42
N VAL A 815 27.59 11.31 -21.30
CA VAL A 815 26.99 10.30 -22.18
C VAL A 815 26.42 9.09 -21.42
N PRO A 816 25.35 8.44 -21.92
CA PRO A 816 24.67 7.35 -21.21
C PRO A 816 25.55 6.17 -20.81
N SER A 817 26.55 5.82 -21.62
CA SER A 817 27.48 4.71 -21.34
C SER A 817 28.27 4.88 -20.03
N ASN A 818 28.39 6.11 -19.51
CA ASN A 818 29.09 6.40 -18.26
C ASN A 818 28.14 6.61 -17.07
N TRP A 819 26.83 6.50 -17.26
CA TRP A 819 25.87 6.72 -16.19
C TRP A 819 25.99 5.63 -15.11
N THR A 820 26.03 6.06 -13.85
CA THR A 820 26.10 5.15 -12.70
C THR A 820 24.70 4.70 -12.28
N GLN A 821 24.64 3.67 -11.42
CA GLN A 821 23.43 3.19 -10.75
C GLN A 821 22.66 4.33 -10.07
N ALA A 822 23.38 5.21 -9.37
CA ALA A 822 22.81 6.40 -8.74
C ALA A 822 22.13 7.33 -9.76
N GLN A 823 22.83 7.72 -10.83
CA GLN A 823 22.31 8.60 -11.88
C GLN A 823 21.12 7.99 -12.63
N VAL A 824 21.19 6.70 -12.99
CA VAL A 824 20.09 6.01 -13.66
C VAL A 824 18.85 5.95 -12.77
N SER A 825 19.03 5.71 -11.48
CA SER A 825 17.94 5.74 -10.50
C SER A 825 17.36 7.16 -10.33
N ASP A 826 18.21 8.19 -10.34
CA ASP A 826 17.82 9.61 -10.21
C ASP A 826 17.06 10.12 -11.45
N LEU A 827 17.44 9.67 -12.65
CA LEU A 827 16.83 10.05 -13.93
C LEU A 827 15.44 9.44 -14.16
N ASN A 828 15.17 8.29 -13.54
CA ASN A 828 13.85 7.65 -13.52
C ASN A 828 13.23 7.52 -14.93
N TYR A 829 12.09 8.18 -15.20
CA TYR A 829 11.37 8.09 -16.49
C TYR A 829 12.15 8.67 -17.68
N ILE A 830 13.13 9.54 -17.46
CA ILE A 830 13.94 10.15 -18.54
C ILE A 830 14.75 9.08 -19.27
N ILE A 831 15.05 7.94 -18.63
CA ILE A 831 15.73 6.79 -19.23
C ILE A 831 14.95 6.24 -20.45
N ALA A 832 13.62 6.33 -20.45
CA ALA A 832 12.80 5.91 -21.60
C ALA A 832 12.96 6.83 -22.83
N GLY A 833 13.59 8.00 -22.68
CA GLY A 833 13.97 8.89 -23.78
C GLY A 833 15.25 8.48 -24.50
N LEU A 834 15.97 7.44 -24.07
CA LEU A 834 17.13 6.93 -24.78
C LEU A 834 16.72 6.22 -26.07
N ASN A 835 17.50 6.40 -27.13
CA ASN A 835 17.34 5.62 -28.36
C ASN A 835 17.95 4.21 -28.21
N ALA A 836 17.70 3.33 -29.19
CA ALA A 836 18.21 1.96 -29.21
C ALA A 836 19.73 1.83 -28.98
N THR A 837 20.55 2.71 -29.57
CA THR A 837 22.02 2.65 -29.43
C THR A 837 22.45 3.09 -28.03
N GLU A 838 21.86 4.17 -27.53
CA GLU A 838 22.13 4.67 -26.17
C GLU A 838 21.69 3.64 -25.12
N MET A 839 20.52 3.02 -25.30
CA MET A 839 20.00 1.97 -24.43
C MET A 839 20.93 0.74 -24.40
N ALA A 840 21.38 0.29 -25.58
CA ALA A 840 22.33 -0.82 -25.70
C ALA A 840 23.72 -0.47 -25.10
N SER A 841 24.07 0.82 -24.99
CA SER A 841 25.36 1.26 -24.42
C SER A 841 25.42 1.25 -22.89
N LEU A 842 24.28 1.13 -22.19
CA LEU A 842 24.24 1.13 -20.73
C LEU A 842 24.92 -0.11 -20.14
N SER A 843 25.68 0.06 -19.06
CA SER A 843 26.24 -1.07 -18.32
C SER A 843 25.13 -1.98 -17.78
N PRO A 844 25.23 -3.33 -17.87
CA PRO A 844 24.27 -4.25 -17.24
C PRO A 844 24.04 -3.95 -15.76
N SER A 845 25.05 -3.44 -15.04
CA SER A 845 24.99 -3.16 -13.60
C SER A 845 23.98 -2.07 -13.20
N VAL A 846 23.46 -1.26 -14.14
CA VAL A 846 22.49 -0.19 -13.85
C VAL A 846 21.04 -0.63 -14.01
N PHE A 847 20.78 -1.74 -14.70
CA PHE A 847 19.42 -2.22 -14.99
C PHE A 847 18.58 -2.55 -13.74
N PRO A 848 19.13 -3.10 -12.65
CA PRO A 848 18.39 -3.26 -11.39
C PRO A 848 17.94 -1.93 -10.77
N PHE A 849 18.60 -0.82 -11.12
CA PHE A 849 18.36 0.51 -10.55
C PHE A 849 17.41 1.37 -11.39
N ILE A 850 17.05 0.91 -12.60
CA ILE A 850 15.97 1.53 -13.38
C ILE A 850 14.66 1.31 -12.61
N SER A 851 13.87 2.35 -12.45
CA SER A 851 12.56 2.24 -11.81
C SER A 851 11.67 1.27 -12.59
N LYS A 852 11.04 0.31 -11.90
CA LYS A 852 10.13 -0.67 -12.52
C LYS A 852 8.99 -0.01 -13.31
N SER A 853 8.54 1.18 -12.90
CA SER A 853 7.49 1.92 -13.60
C SER A 853 7.97 2.60 -14.90
N CYS A 854 9.28 2.74 -15.09
CA CYS A 854 9.89 3.24 -16.32
C CYS A 854 9.95 2.16 -17.40
N ILE A 855 10.04 0.87 -17.02
CA ILE A 855 10.19 -0.24 -17.99
C ILE A 855 9.09 -0.22 -19.06
N PRO A 856 7.79 -0.09 -18.74
CA PRO A 856 6.73 -0.04 -19.76
C PRO A 856 6.78 1.18 -20.69
N GLN A 857 7.53 2.23 -20.33
CA GLN A 857 7.62 3.47 -21.10
C GLN A 857 8.71 3.42 -22.17
N ILE A 858 9.62 2.44 -22.10
CA ILE A 858 10.66 2.24 -23.11
C ILE A 858 10.00 1.70 -24.38
N ALA A 859 10.18 2.40 -25.51
CA ALA A 859 9.61 1.97 -26.79
C ALA A 859 10.06 0.52 -27.15
N PRO A 860 9.18 -0.35 -27.67
CA PRO A 860 9.52 -1.74 -27.98
C PRO A 860 10.79 -1.91 -28.82
N GLU A 861 11.00 -1.06 -29.81
CA GLU A 861 12.18 -1.05 -30.68
C GLU A 861 13.48 -0.70 -29.93
N ASN A 862 13.42 0.21 -28.96
CA ASN A 862 14.57 0.57 -28.13
C ASN A 862 14.84 -0.51 -27.07
N PHE A 863 13.78 -1.16 -26.56
CA PHE A 863 13.89 -2.27 -25.62
C PHE A 863 14.48 -3.52 -26.28
N ALA A 864 14.14 -3.79 -27.54
CA ALA A 864 14.68 -4.91 -28.31
C ALA A 864 16.19 -4.82 -28.57
N ALA A 865 16.77 -3.61 -28.49
CA ALA A 865 18.20 -3.39 -28.61
C ALA A 865 19.01 -3.90 -27.40
N LEU A 866 18.36 -4.27 -26.30
CA LEU A 866 19.03 -4.81 -25.11
C LEU A 866 19.68 -6.15 -25.40
N SER A 867 20.95 -6.26 -25.04
CA SER A 867 21.69 -7.53 -25.06
C SER A 867 21.10 -8.55 -24.09
N VAL A 868 21.41 -9.83 -24.31
CA VAL A 868 21.06 -10.91 -23.37
C VAL A 868 21.58 -10.65 -21.96
N THR A 869 22.77 -10.05 -21.82
CA THR A 869 23.37 -9.71 -20.52
C THR A 869 22.60 -8.60 -19.82
N GLN A 870 22.14 -7.58 -20.55
CA GLN A 870 21.33 -6.50 -19.97
C GLN A 870 19.94 -7.00 -19.56
N LEU A 871 19.31 -7.85 -20.37
CA LEU A 871 18.02 -8.46 -20.03
C LEU A 871 18.12 -9.36 -18.80
N ALA A 872 19.20 -10.14 -18.68
CA ALA A 872 19.46 -10.94 -17.48
C ALA A 872 19.63 -10.05 -16.22
N ALA A 873 20.22 -8.87 -16.39
CA ALA A 873 20.48 -7.92 -15.31
C ALA A 873 19.26 -7.09 -14.88
N LEU A 874 18.12 -7.11 -15.61
CA LEU A 874 16.90 -6.41 -15.18
C LEU A 874 16.47 -6.83 -13.77
N GLY A 875 16.62 -8.12 -13.48
CA GLY A 875 16.11 -8.71 -12.26
C GLY A 875 14.58 -8.84 -12.22
N PRO A 876 14.03 -9.49 -11.17
CA PRO A 876 12.64 -9.95 -11.22
C PRO A 876 11.60 -8.84 -11.24
N ASP A 877 11.82 -7.76 -10.48
CA ASP A 877 10.85 -6.68 -10.37
C ASP A 877 10.71 -5.88 -11.67
N ASN A 878 11.82 -5.64 -12.39
CA ASN A 878 11.81 -4.93 -13.66
C ASN A 878 11.38 -5.85 -14.81
N ALA A 879 11.84 -7.11 -14.84
CA ALA A 879 11.44 -8.08 -15.85
C ALA A 879 9.93 -8.39 -15.82
N ALA A 880 9.31 -8.37 -14.63
CA ALA A 880 7.87 -8.52 -14.47
C ALA A 880 7.06 -7.36 -15.07
N MET A 881 7.67 -6.19 -15.28
CA MET A 881 7.01 -5.02 -15.85
C MET A 881 7.08 -4.94 -17.38
N VAL A 882 7.81 -5.84 -18.05
CA VAL A 882 7.95 -5.84 -19.51
C VAL A 882 6.61 -6.15 -20.18
N THR A 883 6.18 -5.28 -21.09
CA THR A 883 4.87 -5.32 -21.74
C THR A 883 4.78 -6.39 -22.83
N GLY A 884 3.56 -6.69 -23.29
CA GLY A 884 3.33 -7.59 -24.41
C GLY A 884 4.01 -7.12 -25.70
N ASP A 885 3.92 -5.82 -26.01
CA ASP A 885 4.54 -5.24 -27.21
C ASP A 885 6.07 -5.31 -27.16
N GLN A 886 6.67 -5.03 -26.00
CA GLN A 886 8.11 -5.20 -25.80
C GLN A 886 8.54 -6.65 -25.97
N ARG A 887 7.79 -7.61 -25.40
CA ARG A 887 8.04 -9.06 -25.59
C ARG A 887 7.92 -9.46 -27.05
N GLY A 888 6.94 -8.93 -27.78
CA GLY A 888 6.74 -9.21 -29.21
C GLY A 888 7.88 -8.72 -30.10
N ALA A 889 8.69 -7.77 -29.63
CA ALA A 889 9.87 -7.26 -30.33
C ALA A 889 11.16 -8.05 -30.03
N LEU A 890 11.16 -8.96 -29.06
CA LEU A 890 12.34 -9.72 -28.64
C LEU A 890 12.54 -10.99 -29.49
N THR A 891 13.81 -11.39 -29.62
CA THR A 891 14.18 -12.71 -30.15
C THR A 891 13.86 -13.83 -29.15
N GLU A 892 13.80 -15.08 -29.61
CA GLU A 892 13.56 -16.26 -28.74
C GLU A 892 14.57 -16.38 -27.60
N LEU A 893 15.85 -16.11 -27.88
CA LEU A 893 16.90 -16.13 -26.86
C LEU A 893 16.70 -15.02 -25.82
N GLN A 894 16.37 -13.81 -26.25
CA GLN A 894 16.05 -12.70 -25.34
C GLN A 894 14.82 -13.01 -24.48
N LEU A 895 13.78 -13.62 -25.04
CA LEU A 895 12.58 -14.05 -24.32
C LEU A 895 12.91 -15.09 -23.24
N SER A 896 13.73 -16.09 -23.57
CA SER A 896 14.18 -17.11 -22.61
C SER A 896 14.93 -16.48 -21.43
N VAL A 897 15.84 -15.54 -21.71
CA VAL A 897 16.59 -14.82 -20.65
C VAL A 897 15.66 -13.93 -19.82
N LEU A 898 14.73 -13.22 -20.45
CA LEU A 898 13.77 -12.38 -19.74
C LEU A 898 12.88 -13.21 -18.80
N GLU A 899 12.49 -14.42 -19.21
CA GLU A 899 11.71 -15.33 -18.37
C GLU A 899 12.52 -15.81 -17.15
N ARG A 900 13.80 -16.10 -17.32
CA ARG A 900 14.71 -16.40 -16.19
C ARG A 900 14.85 -15.21 -15.25
N ALA A 901 15.03 -14.00 -15.78
CA ALA A 901 15.08 -12.78 -14.98
C ALA A 901 13.78 -12.56 -14.19
N THR A 902 12.61 -12.79 -14.82
CA THR A 902 11.28 -12.62 -14.21
C THR A 902 11.06 -13.61 -13.05
N THR A 903 11.50 -14.85 -13.21
CA THR A 903 11.36 -15.91 -12.20
C THR A 903 12.47 -15.88 -11.16
N GLY A 904 13.58 -15.18 -11.41
CA GLY A 904 14.79 -15.25 -10.59
C GLY A 904 15.48 -16.61 -10.66
N ALA A 905 15.22 -17.43 -11.69
CA ALA A 905 15.86 -18.72 -11.86
C ALA A 905 17.37 -18.54 -12.14
N GLN A 906 18.22 -19.34 -11.49
CA GLN A 906 19.64 -19.38 -11.77
C GLN A 906 19.94 -20.37 -12.92
N GLU A 907 20.98 -20.09 -13.69
CA GLU A 907 21.59 -21.11 -14.54
C GLU A 907 22.14 -22.20 -13.62
N GLU A 908 21.49 -23.37 -13.61
CA GLU A 908 22.11 -24.56 -13.04
C GLU A 908 23.36 -24.83 -13.87
N GLN A 909 24.53 -24.74 -13.24
CA GLN A 909 25.76 -25.25 -13.84
C GLN A 909 25.62 -26.77 -13.93
N THR A 910 24.95 -27.25 -14.97
CA THR A 910 25.12 -28.64 -15.38
C THR A 910 26.58 -28.77 -15.74
N GLN A 911 27.36 -29.53 -14.95
CA GLN A 911 28.67 -29.98 -15.38
C GLN A 911 28.53 -30.48 -16.81
N ALA A 912 29.21 -29.80 -17.74
CA ALA A 912 29.24 -30.19 -19.14
C ALA A 912 29.82 -31.60 -19.22
N GLN A 913 28.95 -32.61 -19.28
CA GLN A 913 29.33 -33.89 -19.85
C GLN A 913 29.61 -33.65 -21.33
N PRO A 914 30.74 -34.15 -21.87
CA PRO A 914 31.10 -33.92 -23.25
C PRO A 914 30.00 -34.47 -24.15
N THR A 915 29.54 -33.60 -25.04
CA THR A 915 28.56 -33.87 -26.08
C THR A 915 28.85 -35.19 -26.78
N LYS A 916 27.93 -36.15 -26.62
CA LYS A 916 27.73 -37.18 -27.63
C LYS A 916 26.28 -37.17 -28.07
N SER A 917 26.14 -36.79 -29.34
CA SER A 917 25.00 -36.97 -30.23
C SER A 917 23.79 -36.05 -30.00
N GLY A 918 23.51 -35.23 -31.02
CA GLY A 918 22.36 -34.36 -31.08
C GLY A 918 21.05 -35.14 -31.15
N ALA A 919 20.22 -34.96 -30.13
CA ALA A 919 18.76 -35.00 -30.21
C ALA A 919 18.24 -34.10 -29.07
N PRO A 920 17.30 -33.17 -29.33
CA PRO A 920 16.79 -32.30 -28.29
C PRO A 920 15.95 -33.12 -27.30
N VAL A 921 16.24 -32.98 -26.00
CA VAL A 921 15.40 -33.48 -24.92
C VAL A 921 14.19 -32.56 -24.82
N MET A 922 13.04 -33.01 -25.33
CA MET A 922 11.75 -32.35 -25.16
C MET A 922 11.23 -32.59 -23.74
N THR A 923 10.88 -31.52 -23.02
CA THR A 923 10.18 -31.59 -21.73
C THR A 923 8.69 -31.86 -21.93
N LEU A 924 8.08 -32.62 -21.01
CA LEU A 924 6.72 -33.15 -21.11
C LEU A 924 5.61 -32.07 -21.19
N GLU A 925 5.91 -30.82 -20.83
CA GLU A 925 4.96 -29.70 -20.89
C GLU A 925 4.80 -29.10 -22.30
N GLY A 926 5.74 -29.36 -23.22
CA GLY A 926 5.66 -28.89 -24.62
C GLY A 926 4.70 -29.69 -25.51
N LEU A 927 4.26 -30.89 -25.08
CA LEU A 927 3.38 -31.75 -25.88
C LEU A 927 1.90 -31.34 -25.82
N ALA A 928 1.46 -30.61 -24.79
CA ALA A 928 0.05 -30.27 -24.62
C ALA A 928 -0.43 -29.12 -25.54
N THR A 929 0.47 -28.26 -25.99
CA THR A 929 0.14 -27.10 -26.84
C THR A 929 0.13 -27.41 -28.34
N PHE A 930 0.84 -28.45 -28.79
CA PHE A 930 0.90 -28.82 -30.21
C PHE A 930 -0.09 -29.88 -30.67
N VAL A 931 -0.60 -30.73 -29.77
CA VAL A 931 -1.48 -31.84 -30.16
C VAL A 931 -2.93 -31.38 -30.41
N LYS A 932 -3.40 -30.32 -29.75
CA LYS A 932 -4.80 -29.84 -29.91
C LYS A 932 -5.10 -29.19 -31.28
N PRO A 933 -4.24 -28.33 -31.86
CA PRO A 933 -4.49 -27.76 -33.18
C PRO A 933 -4.33 -28.80 -34.31
N ALA A 934 -3.38 -29.73 -34.16
CA ALA A 934 -3.12 -30.79 -35.14
C ALA A 934 -4.26 -31.82 -35.23
N LEU A 935 -4.91 -32.14 -34.10
CA LEU A 935 -6.07 -33.04 -34.09
C LEU A 935 -7.28 -32.42 -34.81
N PHE A 936 -7.50 -31.10 -34.68
CA PHE A 936 -8.58 -30.39 -35.38
C PHE A 936 -8.33 -30.29 -36.89
N LEU A 937 -7.07 -30.12 -37.32
CA LEU A 937 -6.69 -30.15 -38.72
C LEU A 937 -6.82 -31.54 -39.35
N LEU A 938 -6.51 -32.61 -38.62
CA LEU A 938 -6.66 -34.00 -39.08
C LEU A 938 -8.13 -34.45 -39.16
N ILE A 939 -8.98 -34.00 -38.24
CA ILE A 939 -10.42 -34.29 -38.28
C ILE A 939 -11.11 -33.51 -39.43
N GLY A 940 -10.63 -32.30 -39.75
CA GLY A 940 -11.12 -31.53 -40.90
C GLY A 940 -10.77 -32.16 -42.26
N PHE A 941 -9.63 -32.84 -42.37
CA PHE A 941 -9.20 -33.53 -43.60
C PHE A 941 -9.85 -34.91 -43.82
N LEU A 942 -10.47 -35.49 -42.78
CA LEU A 942 -11.20 -36.76 -42.87
C LEU A 942 -12.72 -36.58 -43.11
N LEU A 943 -13.21 -35.33 -43.12
CA LEU A 943 -14.62 -34.97 -43.35
C LEU A 943 -14.84 -34.16 -44.66
N LEU A 944 -13.81 -34.03 -45.49
CA LEU A 944 -13.84 -33.58 -46.88
C LEU A 944 -13.45 -34.77 -47.78
#